data_AF-A0A372JB84-F1
#
_entry.id   AF-A0A372JB84-F1
#
_cell.length_a   1.000
_cell.length_b   1.000
_cell.length_c   1.000
_cell.angle_alpha   90.00
_cell.angle_beta   90.00
_cell.angle_gamma   90.00
#
_symmetry.space_group_name_H-M   'P 1'
#
loop_
_entity.id
_entity.type
_entity.pdbx_description
1 polymer ?
#
loop_
_entity_poly.entity_id
_entity_poly.type
_entity_poly.pdbx_seq_one_letter_code
_entity_poly.pdbx_strand_id
1 'polypeptide(L)'
;MAAPLLVVRTRERVHRLRPGGTYRVGRDPESEIVLTDGRVSWHHAVLRSEPGGWVLEDAGSRNGTFLDGRRVQRMVIDGERLFHLGNAADGAPLACSAFRPPDPRPAVDRNPSQIFRLPTPQGRPEQARGPGYAPPGEQGPPRVPEQSQGRGYPQTGRARPPVRPQNPVPDAGRQAHRPDARPAPDQGAAYGPSNGHAPPRYPQGTEQPRPQAPAQGRDRPLGHSQDRRIVPGPSQPNGAGDAREPRRDLAGGTTLRIGRSPDNDVVVPDLVVSRHHAELRMTDVGRAEIIDLGSHNGTYVNGVRIDRAVLAEEDLLGIGHATFRLVGTELREFVDTGDVSVLVQDLTVRTPEDKVLLDGVGFPIPERSLVAVIGPSGAGKSTLLGAVTGTRPATEGTVRYDGRDLYADYDELRHRIGLVPQEDILHTQLATRQALLFAAELRFPGDTRRDERERRVDEVLAELGLTPHARTRIDKLSGGQRKRVSVALELLTKPSLLFLDEPTSGLDPGLDKTVMELLKELAHDGRTVIVVTHSTENLVACDRLLVLVPGGRMAYYGPPEEGLRHFGAKAWAEVFQAFDREPDRDWAGEFRTSPRWARYVGHGMGGAVGPTDARPPAPPPPRQSKFAQLSTLCRRYLSVITSDRSYLVLLGLMPLIMGGLIAAIPAPKGLTGPPGTNADAASKLMVLIFASCFVGTGNAVRELVKERTIYRRERAAGLSAGVYLTSKLLVLGLITTVQAVVLVGIGLVGVKLPPSGVFTSPFLELVLATGLLGLVSMTLGLLVSASVNSSEKTLPLLIVLSMAQLVLCGALVRLSGKPGLEQVAWLAPSRWGLAATAATVDLGHIIPSSLKPDRIWLPDLNTWALDMGVLAGLGVVFTALAWWQLERLRPKRRRGRL
;
A
#
# COMPACT_ATOMS: atom_id res chain seq x y z
N MET A 1 33.79 -8.58 -49.43
CA MET A 1 33.80 -10.01 -49.01
C MET A 1 32.58 -10.25 -48.14
N ALA A 2 32.04 -11.47 -48.10
CA ALA A 2 31.05 -11.85 -47.07
C ALA A 2 31.73 -11.90 -45.69
N ALA A 3 30.98 -11.65 -44.61
CA ALA A 3 31.50 -11.83 -43.27
C ALA A 3 31.79 -13.33 -42.97
N PRO A 4 32.75 -13.66 -42.08
CA PRO A 4 32.96 -15.03 -41.61
C PRO A 4 31.80 -15.52 -40.75
N LEU A 5 31.75 -16.82 -40.44
CA LEU A 5 30.85 -17.36 -39.41
C LEU A 5 31.31 -16.87 -38.03
N LEU A 6 30.40 -16.36 -37.21
CA LEU A 6 30.70 -15.94 -35.85
C LEU A 6 30.33 -17.06 -34.86
N VAL A 7 31.28 -17.46 -34.04
CA VAL A 7 31.04 -18.34 -32.88
C VAL A 7 30.85 -17.45 -31.65
N VAL A 8 29.75 -17.61 -30.94
CA VAL A 8 29.44 -16.86 -29.71
C VAL A 8 29.24 -17.83 -28.56
N ARG A 9 30.01 -17.69 -27.49
CA ARG A 9 30.00 -18.57 -26.31
C ARG A 9 29.54 -17.76 -25.09
N THR A 10 28.47 -18.22 -24.46
CA THR A 10 27.99 -17.76 -23.14
C THR A 10 28.52 -18.69 -22.04
N ARG A 11 28.14 -18.49 -20.78
CA ARG A 11 28.43 -19.48 -19.70
C ARG A 11 27.77 -20.85 -19.95
N GLU A 12 26.66 -20.89 -20.70
CA GLU A 12 25.77 -22.05 -20.79
C GLU A 12 25.77 -22.71 -22.19
N ARG A 13 26.00 -21.93 -23.26
CA ARG A 13 25.80 -22.40 -24.65
C ARG A 13 26.82 -21.82 -25.64
N VAL A 14 26.97 -22.51 -26.78
CA VAL A 14 27.75 -22.05 -27.94
C VAL A 14 26.81 -21.89 -29.15
N HIS A 15 26.69 -20.67 -29.63
CA HIS A 15 25.89 -20.26 -30.77
C HIS A 15 26.81 -20.11 -32.00
N ARG A 16 26.30 -20.41 -33.20
CA ARG A 16 27.02 -20.27 -34.49
C ARG A 16 26.19 -19.41 -35.43
N LEU A 17 26.51 -18.12 -35.51
CA LEU A 17 25.71 -17.13 -36.22
C LEU A 17 26.13 -17.05 -37.69
N ARG A 18 25.16 -16.97 -38.60
CA ARG A 18 25.40 -16.91 -40.05
C ARG A 18 25.41 -15.46 -40.54
N PRO A 19 26.29 -15.10 -41.49
CA PRO A 19 26.28 -13.78 -42.12
C PRO A 19 24.90 -13.40 -42.67
N GLY A 20 24.58 -12.11 -42.65
CA GLY A 20 23.28 -11.56 -43.06
C GLY A 20 22.18 -11.57 -41.98
N GLY A 21 22.38 -12.25 -40.85
CA GLY A 21 21.46 -12.19 -39.71
C GLY A 21 21.66 -10.96 -38.81
N THR A 22 20.60 -10.60 -38.09
CA THR A 22 20.61 -9.71 -36.91
C THR A 22 20.14 -10.55 -35.72
N TYR A 23 20.91 -10.57 -34.63
CA TYR A 23 20.67 -11.44 -33.48
C TYR A 23 20.69 -10.62 -32.19
N ARG A 24 19.66 -10.72 -31.36
CA ARG A 24 19.54 -10.03 -30.07
C ARG A 24 20.19 -10.85 -28.95
N VAL A 25 20.76 -10.13 -28.00
CA VAL A 25 21.41 -10.65 -26.79
C VAL A 25 20.79 -9.95 -25.59
N GLY A 26 20.28 -10.69 -24.60
CA GLY A 26 19.59 -10.10 -23.46
C GLY A 26 18.97 -11.14 -22.50
N ARG A 27 18.19 -10.67 -21.51
CA ARG A 27 17.39 -11.55 -20.63
C ARG A 27 16.07 -12.02 -21.25
N ASP A 28 15.63 -11.36 -22.31
CA ASP A 28 14.43 -11.69 -23.08
C ASP A 28 14.43 -13.15 -23.58
N PRO A 29 13.45 -14.00 -23.19
CA PRO A 29 13.35 -15.38 -23.66
C PRO A 29 13.12 -15.52 -25.17
N GLU A 30 12.69 -14.47 -25.88
CA GLU A 30 12.55 -14.48 -27.35
C GLU A 30 13.82 -14.02 -28.09
N SER A 31 14.88 -13.60 -27.37
CA SER A 31 16.15 -13.21 -27.98
C SER A 31 16.99 -14.42 -28.38
N GLU A 32 17.68 -14.32 -29.53
CA GLU A 32 18.39 -15.44 -30.14
C GLU A 32 19.65 -15.88 -29.36
N ILE A 33 20.12 -15.04 -28.42
CA ILE A 33 21.10 -15.38 -27.37
C ILE A 33 20.56 -14.89 -26.01
N VAL A 34 19.87 -15.76 -25.28
CA VAL A 34 19.42 -15.50 -23.91
C VAL A 34 20.60 -15.59 -22.93
N LEU A 35 20.64 -14.66 -21.97
CA LEU A 35 21.54 -14.66 -20.82
C LEU A 35 20.73 -14.55 -19.53
N THR A 36 21.10 -15.29 -18.49
CA THR A 36 20.35 -15.45 -17.23
C THR A 36 20.70 -14.41 -16.15
N ASP A 37 21.85 -13.73 -16.27
CA ASP A 37 22.36 -12.76 -15.27
C ASP A 37 21.45 -11.51 -15.16
N GLY A 38 20.90 -11.26 -13.97
CA GLY A 38 19.95 -10.18 -13.69
C GLY A 38 20.43 -8.76 -14.07
N ARG A 39 21.75 -8.55 -14.18
CA ARG A 39 22.35 -7.25 -14.55
C ARG A 39 22.32 -6.98 -16.05
N VAL A 40 21.99 -7.98 -16.86
CA VAL A 40 21.78 -7.86 -18.30
C VAL A 40 20.38 -7.24 -18.53
N SER A 41 20.27 -6.18 -19.35
CA SER A 41 18.97 -5.62 -19.76
C SER A 41 18.15 -6.60 -20.60
N TRP A 42 16.82 -6.44 -20.62
CA TRP A 42 15.88 -7.34 -21.30
C TRP A 42 16.28 -7.59 -22.76
N HIS A 43 16.46 -6.51 -23.52
CA HIS A 43 17.35 -6.46 -24.67
C HIS A 43 18.61 -5.70 -24.24
N HIS A 44 19.80 -6.27 -24.43
CA HIS A 44 21.06 -5.69 -23.97
C HIS A 44 21.94 -5.24 -25.13
N ALA A 45 22.12 -6.11 -26.13
CA ALA A 45 22.95 -5.84 -27.29
C ALA A 45 22.38 -6.55 -28.53
N VAL A 46 22.87 -6.14 -29.70
CA VAL A 46 22.53 -6.73 -31.00
C VAL A 46 23.81 -7.05 -31.75
N LEU A 47 23.92 -8.28 -32.23
CA LEU A 47 24.97 -8.74 -33.13
C LEU A 47 24.48 -8.66 -34.58
N ARG A 48 25.21 -7.92 -35.42
CA ARG A 48 24.89 -7.71 -36.84
C ARG A 48 26.09 -8.05 -37.72
N SER A 49 25.82 -8.57 -38.90
CA SER A 49 26.80 -8.80 -39.96
C SER A 49 26.88 -7.56 -40.87
N GLU A 50 28.06 -6.96 -41.01
CA GLU A 50 28.27 -5.75 -41.82
C GLU A 50 29.31 -5.96 -42.95
N PRO A 51 29.43 -5.05 -43.94
CA PRO A 51 30.41 -5.13 -45.02
C PRO A 51 31.88 -5.01 -44.57
N GLY A 52 32.40 -6.05 -43.92
CA GLY A 52 33.78 -6.13 -43.42
C GLY A 52 33.97 -7.08 -42.23
N GLY A 53 32.90 -7.44 -41.52
CA GLY A 53 32.96 -8.28 -40.33
C GLY A 53 31.65 -8.33 -39.56
N TRP A 54 31.74 -8.64 -38.27
CA TRP A 54 30.61 -8.56 -37.34
C TRP A 54 30.70 -7.31 -36.47
N VAL A 55 29.56 -6.83 -36.00
CA VAL A 55 29.47 -5.71 -35.05
C VAL A 55 28.55 -6.13 -33.91
N LEU A 56 29.00 -5.85 -32.67
CA LEU A 56 28.13 -5.82 -31.50
C LEU A 56 27.77 -4.36 -31.20
N GLU A 57 26.48 -4.10 -30.99
CA GLU A 57 25.93 -2.79 -30.66
C GLU A 57 25.09 -2.89 -29.38
N ASP A 58 25.37 -2.03 -28.39
CA ASP A 58 24.64 -1.95 -27.13
C ASP A 58 23.26 -1.32 -27.37
N ALA A 59 22.19 -2.02 -26.99
CA ALA A 59 20.81 -1.67 -27.31
C ALA A 59 20.23 -0.57 -26.40
N GLY A 60 21.08 0.31 -25.84
CA GLY A 60 20.69 1.26 -24.79
C GLY A 60 20.61 0.60 -23.41
N SER A 61 21.49 -0.35 -23.12
CA SER A 61 21.44 -1.14 -21.88
C SER A 61 21.65 -0.26 -20.64
N ARG A 62 20.90 -0.56 -19.57
CA ARG A 62 20.92 0.23 -18.32
C ARG A 62 22.29 0.21 -17.65
N ASN A 63 22.93 -0.95 -17.65
CA ASN A 63 24.18 -1.20 -16.95
C ASN A 63 25.42 -1.18 -17.87
N GLY A 64 25.25 -1.34 -19.19
CA GLY A 64 26.31 -1.27 -20.18
C GLY A 64 26.91 -2.60 -20.62
N THR A 65 27.25 -2.68 -21.90
CA THR A 65 28.22 -3.65 -22.45
C THR A 65 29.65 -3.13 -22.23
N PHE A 66 30.58 -4.00 -21.85
CA PHE A 66 31.98 -3.68 -21.61
C PHE A 66 32.92 -4.60 -22.39
N LEU A 67 34.09 -4.08 -22.76
CA LEU A 67 35.25 -4.81 -23.29
C LEU A 67 36.49 -4.27 -22.59
N ASP A 68 37.35 -5.15 -22.07
CA ASP A 68 38.56 -4.79 -21.30
C ASP A 68 38.31 -3.74 -20.19
N GLY A 69 37.20 -3.92 -19.46
CA GLY A 69 36.74 -3.02 -18.40
C GLY A 69 36.18 -1.66 -18.86
N ARG A 70 36.16 -1.37 -20.18
CA ARG A 70 35.67 -0.11 -20.75
C ARG A 70 34.29 -0.28 -21.37
N ARG A 71 33.36 0.64 -21.10
CA ARG A 71 32.01 0.59 -21.70
C ARG A 71 32.10 0.83 -23.20
N VAL A 72 31.43 -0.01 -23.99
CA VAL A 72 31.35 0.10 -25.45
C VAL A 72 29.89 0.26 -25.87
N GLN A 73 29.62 1.19 -26.79
CA GLN A 73 28.30 1.34 -27.41
C GLN A 73 28.20 0.57 -28.74
N ARG A 74 29.29 0.50 -29.50
CA ARG A 74 29.38 -0.24 -30.77
C ARG A 74 30.81 -0.71 -30.97
N MET A 75 31.01 -1.96 -31.36
CA MET A 75 32.33 -2.57 -31.49
C MET A 75 32.38 -3.60 -32.62
N VAL A 76 33.42 -3.50 -33.47
CA VAL A 76 33.69 -4.46 -34.54
C VAL A 76 34.34 -5.71 -33.94
N ILE A 77 33.95 -6.89 -34.45
CA ILE A 77 34.49 -8.19 -34.09
C ILE A 77 35.30 -8.71 -35.29
N ASP A 78 36.61 -8.54 -35.19
CA ASP A 78 37.67 -8.82 -36.15
C ASP A 78 38.50 -10.07 -35.80
N GLY A 79 38.43 -10.53 -34.55
CA GLY A 79 39.09 -11.71 -34.00
C GLY A 79 38.27 -12.35 -32.87
N GLU A 80 38.94 -12.90 -31.85
CA GLU A 80 38.31 -13.33 -30.60
C GLU A 80 38.28 -12.18 -29.59
N ARG A 81 37.09 -11.89 -29.04
CA ARG A 81 36.84 -10.79 -28.09
C ARG A 81 35.87 -11.25 -27.00
N LEU A 82 36.15 -10.91 -25.74
CA LEU A 82 35.29 -11.21 -24.59
C LEU A 82 34.58 -9.94 -24.12
N PHE A 83 33.26 -9.89 -24.32
CA PHE A 83 32.43 -8.82 -23.77
C PHE A 83 31.87 -9.23 -22.41
N HIS A 84 31.76 -8.27 -21.48
CA HIS A 84 31.03 -8.44 -20.23
C HIS A 84 29.78 -7.56 -20.25
N LEU A 85 28.61 -8.18 -20.10
CA LEU A 85 27.32 -7.49 -20.16
C LEU A 85 26.81 -7.23 -18.75
N GLY A 86 26.55 -5.97 -18.41
CA GLY A 86 25.93 -5.56 -17.15
C GLY A 86 26.88 -5.22 -16.00
N ASN A 87 28.18 -5.50 -16.12
CA ASN A 87 29.24 -4.97 -15.26
C ASN A 87 30.59 -5.04 -16.01
N ALA A 88 31.50 -4.11 -15.72
CA ALA A 88 32.84 -4.03 -16.31
C ALA A 88 33.80 -5.15 -15.87
N ALA A 89 33.63 -5.70 -14.66
CA ALA A 89 34.57 -6.65 -14.04
C ALA A 89 34.04 -8.09 -13.99
N ASP A 90 32.76 -8.28 -13.70
CA ASP A 90 32.16 -9.59 -13.41
C ASP A 90 30.82 -9.82 -14.14
N GLY A 91 30.50 -8.97 -15.12
CA GLY A 91 29.30 -9.03 -15.94
C GLY A 91 29.23 -10.31 -16.79
N ALA A 92 28.03 -10.61 -17.30
CA ALA A 92 27.77 -11.83 -18.05
C ALA A 92 28.71 -11.97 -19.26
N PRO A 93 29.56 -13.01 -19.33
CA PRO A 93 30.56 -13.14 -20.38
C PRO A 93 29.93 -13.61 -21.69
N LEU A 94 30.26 -12.87 -22.75
CA LEU A 94 29.86 -13.13 -24.13
C LEU A 94 31.14 -13.14 -24.99
N ALA A 95 31.73 -14.33 -25.18
CA ALA A 95 32.94 -14.49 -25.99
C ALA A 95 32.56 -14.67 -27.47
N CYS A 96 32.98 -13.74 -28.32
CA CYS A 96 32.70 -13.72 -29.75
C CYS A 96 33.98 -13.95 -30.54
N SER A 97 34.00 -14.94 -31.45
CA SER A 97 35.16 -15.28 -32.28
C SER A 97 34.79 -15.44 -33.75
N ALA A 98 35.41 -14.62 -34.61
CA ALA A 98 35.15 -14.57 -36.05
C ALA A 98 36.01 -15.60 -36.80
N PHE A 99 35.42 -16.73 -37.23
CA PHE A 99 36.17 -17.85 -37.79
C PHE A 99 36.61 -17.60 -39.25
N ARG A 100 37.89 -17.28 -39.46
CA ARG A 100 38.54 -17.39 -40.78
C ARG A 100 39.21 -18.76 -40.92
N PRO A 101 38.91 -19.56 -41.96
CA PRO A 101 39.71 -20.74 -42.26
C PRO A 101 41.13 -20.32 -42.72
N PRO A 102 42.17 -21.12 -42.43
CA PRO A 102 43.53 -20.83 -42.87
C PRO A 102 43.73 -21.11 -44.37
N ASP A 103 44.65 -20.38 -45.01
CA ASP A 103 45.01 -20.59 -46.41
C ASP A 103 45.64 -21.98 -46.67
N PRO A 104 45.32 -22.64 -47.80
CA PRO A 104 45.87 -23.94 -48.15
C PRO A 104 47.34 -23.83 -48.57
N ARG A 105 48.25 -24.42 -47.78
CA ARG A 105 49.64 -24.66 -48.21
C ARG A 105 49.71 -25.92 -49.10
N PRO A 106 50.60 -25.96 -50.11
CA PRO A 106 50.76 -27.11 -50.98
C PRO A 106 51.32 -28.33 -50.22
N ALA A 107 51.02 -29.52 -50.73
CA ALA A 107 51.32 -30.79 -50.07
C ALA A 107 52.82 -31.16 -50.08
N VAL A 108 53.23 -31.89 -49.05
CA VAL A 108 54.42 -32.75 -49.06
C VAL A 108 53.99 -34.14 -48.58
N ASP A 109 54.42 -35.16 -49.32
CA ASP A 109 54.05 -36.57 -49.14
C ASP A 109 54.99 -37.30 -48.14
N ARG A 110 54.44 -38.20 -47.31
CA ARG A 110 55.03 -39.53 -47.00
C ARG A 110 54.20 -40.42 -46.05
N ASN A 111 54.38 -41.73 -46.28
CA ASN A 111 53.77 -42.92 -45.63
C ASN A 111 53.81 -42.97 -44.07
N PRO A 112 52.87 -43.70 -43.42
CA PRO A 112 52.78 -43.82 -41.96
C PRO A 112 53.49 -45.05 -41.37
N SER A 113 54.10 -44.90 -40.18
CA SER A 113 54.41 -46.00 -39.24
C SER A 113 54.76 -45.46 -37.84
N GLN A 114 54.87 -46.34 -36.84
CA GLN A 114 55.24 -46.06 -35.42
C GLN A 114 54.18 -45.22 -34.65
N ILE A 115 53.16 -45.79 -33.98
CA ILE A 115 53.15 -46.73 -32.84
C ILE A 115 53.71 -46.14 -31.54
N PHE A 116 52.81 -45.86 -30.59
CA PHE A 116 53.00 -46.24 -29.18
C PHE A 116 51.65 -46.69 -28.58
N ARG A 117 51.70 -47.51 -27.51
CA ARG A 117 50.52 -48.25 -26.98
C ARG A 117 50.00 -47.66 -25.67
N LEU A 118 48.72 -47.90 -25.39
CA LEU A 118 48.19 -48.07 -24.03
C LEU A 118 47.64 -49.51 -23.86
N PRO A 119 47.63 -50.11 -22.65
CA PRO A 119 47.23 -51.50 -22.47
C PRO A 119 45.71 -51.71 -22.49
N THR A 120 45.27 -52.86 -23.02
CA THR A 120 43.90 -53.37 -22.94
C THR A 120 43.58 -53.93 -21.54
N PRO A 121 42.28 -53.97 -21.19
CA PRO A 121 41.70 -55.27 -20.80
C PRO A 121 40.90 -55.97 -21.92
N GLN A 122 40.59 -57.24 -21.68
CA GLN A 122 39.86 -58.16 -22.57
C GLN A 122 38.38 -57.73 -22.72
N GLY A 123 37.64 -58.11 -23.79
CA GLY A 123 38.03 -58.87 -24.99
C GLY A 123 36.80 -59.37 -25.79
N ARG A 124 37.06 -60.21 -26.81
CA ARG A 124 36.13 -60.83 -27.81
C ARG A 124 35.50 -59.87 -28.86
N PRO A 125 35.66 -60.16 -30.17
CA PRO A 125 34.94 -59.52 -31.27
C PRO A 125 33.70 -60.35 -31.70
N GLU A 126 32.91 -59.85 -32.65
CA GLU A 126 32.69 -60.42 -34.00
C GLU A 126 31.76 -59.49 -34.82
N GLN A 127 32.13 -59.14 -36.07
CA GLN A 127 31.48 -59.51 -37.35
C GLN A 127 30.07 -58.92 -37.63
N ALA A 128 29.70 -58.50 -38.86
CA ALA A 128 30.45 -58.19 -40.08
C ALA A 128 29.59 -57.37 -41.09
N ARG A 129 30.23 -56.96 -42.20
CA ARG A 129 29.77 -56.59 -43.58
C ARG A 129 28.27 -56.86 -43.91
N GLY A 130 27.60 -56.09 -44.77
CA GLY A 130 28.10 -55.39 -45.97
C GLY A 130 27.06 -54.50 -46.70
N PRO A 131 27.26 -54.13 -47.99
CA PRO A 131 26.82 -52.80 -48.47
C PRO A 131 25.92 -52.73 -49.74
N GLY A 132 25.06 -51.70 -49.78
CA GLY A 132 24.90 -50.72 -50.89
C GLY A 132 24.23 -51.07 -52.24
N TYR A 133 23.34 -50.18 -52.72
CA TYR A 133 23.35 -49.62 -54.09
C TYR A 133 22.52 -48.30 -54.19
N ALA A 134 22.48 -47.63 -55.36
CA ALA A 134 22.04 -46.23 -55.52
C ALA A 134 21.14 -45.96 -56.79
N PRO A 135 20.52 -44.75 -56.95
CA PRO A 135 19.39 -44.45 -57.86
C PRO A 135 19.77 -43.69 -59.16
N PRO A 136 18.80 -43.37 -60.05
CA PRO A 136 18.56 -41.93 -60.38
C PRO A 136 17.10 -41.50 -60.74
N GLY A 137 16.82 -40.18 -60.62
CA GLY A 137 15.89 -39.41 -61.47
C GLY A 137 14.36 -39.38 -61.16
N GLU A 138 13.53 -38.52 -61.80
CA GLU A 138 13.77 -37.14 -62.32
C GLU A 138 12.48 -36.37 -62.77
N GLN A 139 12.61 -35.05 -63.00
CA GLN A 139 11.76 -34.13 -63.81
C GLN A 139 10.32 -33.73 -63.37
N GLY A 140 9.68 -32.79 -64.10
CA GLY A 140 8.71 -31.81 -63.56
C GLY A 140 7.56 -31.27 -64.48
N PRO A 141 7.05 -30.02 -64.27
CA PRO A 141 5.64 -29.61 -64.51
C PRO A 141 5.36 -28.78 -65.79
N PRO A 142 4.08 -28.43 -66.11
CA PRO A 142 3.70 -26.98 -66.13
C PRO A 142 2.20 -26.55 -65.94
N ARG A 143 2.01 -25.38 -65.28
CA ARG A 143 1.15 -24.20 -65.59
C ARG A 143 -0.42 -24.23 -65.70
N VAL A 144 -0.98 -23.01 -65.76
CA VAL A 144 -2.39 -22.56 -65.59
C VAL A 144 -2.96 -21.91 -66.89
N PRO A 145 -4.28 -21.60 -66.97
CA PRO A 145 -4.70 -20.21 -67.26
C PRO A 145 -5.96 -19.72 -66.48
N GLU A 146 -6.61 -18.62 -66.91
CA GLU A 146 -7.26 -17.58 -66.06
C GLU A 146 -8.61 -17.04 -66.64
N GLN A 147 -9.28 -16.11 -65.90
CA GLN A 147 -10.37 -15.17 -66.29
C GLN A 147 -11.84 -15.72 -66.20
N SER A 148 -12.93 -14.93 -66.06
CA SER A 148 -13.15 -13.45 -66.17
C SER A 148 -14.22 -12.90 -65.15
N GLN A 149 -14.92 -11.78 -65.45
CA GLN A 149 -15.62 -10.87 -64.49
C GLN A 149 -17.12 -10.60 -64.82
N GLY A 150 -17.96 -10.07 -63.89
CA GLY A 150 -19.28 -9.48 -64.28
C GLY A 150 -20.30 -8.97 -63.21
N ARG A 151 -20.20 -7.69 -62.83
CA ARG A 151 -21.23 -6.68 -62.36
C ARG A 151 -22.72 -7.05 -62.05
N GLY A 152 -23.32 -6.36 -61.05
CA GLY A 152 -24.70 -5.79 -61.17
C GLY A 152 -25.60 -5.68 -59.90
N TYR A 153 -26.25 -4.52 -59.68
CA TYR A 153 -27.31 -4.23 -58.68
C TYR A 153 -28.50 -3.53 -59.36
N PRO A 154 -29.77 -3.59 -58.86
CA PRO A 154 -30.36 -2.41 -58.18
C PRO A 154 -31.49 -2.61 -57.12
N GLN A 155 -31.42 -1.80 -56.04
CA GLN A 155 -32.45 -1.00 -55.34
C GLN A 155 -33.91 -1.45 -54.97
N THR A 156 -34.24 -1.15 -53.69
CA THR A 156 -35.49 -0.54 -53.11
C THR A 156 -36.79 -1.33 -52.81
N GLY A 157 -37.36 -1.06 -51.61
CA GLY A 157 -38.70 -1.43 -51.11
C GLY A 157 -39.00 -0.81 -49.73
N ARG A 158 -40.26 -0.68 -49.28
CA ARG A 158 -40.66 0.06 -48.04
C ARG A 158 -41.71 -0.64 -47.13
N ALA A 159 -41.45 -0.57 -45.82
CA ALA A 159 -42.39 -0.34 -44.68
C ALA A 159 -43.44 -1.38 -44.16
N ARG A 160 -43.31 -1.69 -42.84
CA ARG A 160 -44.36 -1.86 -41.77
C ARG A 160 -45.46 -2.96 -41.87
N PRO A 161 -46.14 -3.35 -40.77
CA PRO A 161 -45.76 -3.53 -39.35
C PRO A 161 -46.21 -4.97 -38.81
N PRO A 162 -46.32 -5.28 -37.49
CA PRO A 162 -46.36 -6.69 -37.01
C PRO A 162 -47.74 -7.28 -36.63
N VAL A 163 -47.77 -8.59 -36.36
CA VAL A 163 -48.94 -9.37 -35.85
C VAL A 163 -48.53 -10.23 -34.63
N ARG A 164 -49.42 -10.36 -33.64
CA ARG A 164 -49.32 -11.25 -32.46
C ARG A 164 -50.14 -12.54 -32.65
N PRO A 165 -49.74 -13.65 -32.02
CA PRO A 165 -50.70 -14.53 -31.33
C PRO A 165 -50.66 -14.40 -29.79
N GLN A 166 -51.48 -15.19 -29.08
CA GLN A 166 -51.79 -15.03 -27.64
C GLN A 166 -51.35 -16.23 -26.79
N ASN A 167 -51.21 -16.02 -25.48
CA ASN A 167 -51.14 -17.09 -24.47
C ASN A 167 -52.55 -17.61 -24.10
N PRO A 168 -52.67 -18.89 -23.71
CA PRO A 168 -53.69 -19.36 -22.76
C PRO A 168 -53.12 -19.47 -21.32
N VAL A 169 -54.01 -19.51 -20.32
CA VAL A 169 -53.71 -19.70 -18.88
C VAL A 169 -54.84 -20.55 -18.26
N PRO A 170 -54.51 -21.48 -17.34
CA PRO A 170 -55.18 -21.52 -16.03
C PRO A 170 -54.13 -21.58 -14.90
N ASP A 171 -54.21 -20.87 -13.77
CA ASP A 171 -55.32 -20.48 -12.86
C ASP A 171 -55.55 -21.46 -11.69
N ALA A 172 -55.15 -21.01 -10.50
CA ALA A 172 -55.61 -21.37 -9.16
C ALA A 172 -54.83 -20.49 -8.15
N GLY A 173 -55.46 -19.97 -7.09
CA GLY A 173 -54.77 -19.15 -6.08
C GLY A 173 -55.57 -19.01 -4.78
N ARG A 174 -55.14 -18.15 -3.85
CA ARG A 174 -56.01 -17.66 -2.76
C ARG A 174 -55.48 -16.42 -2.00
N GLN A 175 -56.43 -15.51 -1.75
CA GLN A 175 -56.52 -14.53 -0.65
C GLN A 175 -55.53 -13.35 -0.62
N ALA A 176 -56.02 -12.23 -0.06
CA ALA A 176 -55.43 -10.90 -0.12
C ALA A 176 -56.04 -9.98 0.96
N HIS A 177 -55.38 -8.84 1.27
CA HIS A 177 -56.00 -7.64 1.83
C HIS A 177 -55.24 -6.36 1.41
N ARG A 178 -55.96 -5.24 1.36
CA ARG A 178 -55.57 -3.83 1.05
C ARG A 178 -56.27 -2.92 2.10
N PRO A 179 -56.14 -1.56 2.17
CA PRO A 179 -55.76 -0.54 1.14
C PRO A 179 -54.62 0.43 1.59
N ASP A 180 -54.28 1.54 0.92
CA ASP A 180 -54.06 1.90 -0.51
C ASP A 180 -53.48 3.35 -0.56
N ALA A 181 -54.04 4.28 -1.37
CA ALA A 181 -53.87 5.75 -1.41
C ALA A 181 -52.62 6.36 -2.12
N ARG A 182 -52.89 6.92 -3.31
CA ARG A 182 -52.20 8.02 -4.05
C ARG A 182 -53.23 9.18 -4.19
N PRO A 183 -53.04 10.31 -4.93
CA PRO A 183 -51.90 10.85 -5.72
C PRO A 183 -51.54 12.29 -5.22
N ALA A 184 -51.14 13.36 -5.96
CA ALA A 184 -50.78 13.66 -7.36
C ALA A 184 -49.86 14.93 -7.40
N PRO A 185 -49.05 15.14 -8.46
CA PRO A 185 -48.47 16.44 -8.80
C PRO A 185 -48.98 17.00 -10.14
N ASP A 186 -49.34 18.29 -10.24
CA ASP A 186 -49.32 18.98 -11.54
C ASP A 186 -49.31 20.54 -11.51
N GLN A 187 -48.78 21.10 -12.61
CA GLN A 187 -49.01 22.39 -13.27
C GLN A 187 -48.89 23.77 -12.56
N GLY A 188 -48.21 24.68 -13.28
CA GLY A 188 -48.23 26.14 -13.14
C GLY A 188 -47.28 26.80 -14.14
N ALA A 189 -47.78 27.47 -15.19
CA ALA A 189 -46.97 27.95 -16.31
C ALA A 189 -47.48 29.27 -16.94
N ALA A 190 -46.57 30.08 -17.50
CA ALA A 190 -46.88 31.26 -18.35
C ALA A 190 -45.69 31.63 -19.28
N TYR A 191 -45.98 32.34 -20.38
CA TYR A 191 -45.09 32.57 -21.54
C TYR A 191 -44.16 33.81 -21.44
N GLY A 192 -43.22 33.93 -22.41
CA GLY A 192 -42.31 35.08 -22.61
C GLY A 192 -42.93 36.29 -23.34
N PRO A 193 -42.12 37.18 -23.98
CA PRO A 193 -41.41 36.80 -25.21
C PRO A 193 -39.98 37.40 -25.36
N SER A 194 -39.50 37.58 -26.61
CA SER A 194 -38.10 37.63 -27.03
C SER A 194 -37.52 39.02 -27.40
N ASN A 195 -36.21 39.21 -27.21
CA ASN A 195 -35.26 39.55 -28.28
C ASN A 195 -33.79 39.40 -27.81
N GLY A 196 -32.85 39.12 -28.72
CA GLY A 196 -31.46 38.76 -28.40
C GLY A 196 -30.38 39.76 -28.83
N HIS A 197 -29.13 39.52 -28.41
CA HIS A 197 -27.91 40.21 -28.89
C HIS A 197 -26.67 39.27 -28.85
N ALA A 198 -25.58 39.71 -29.47
CA ALA A 198 -24.42 38.89 -29.86
C ALA A 198 -23.43 38.53 -28.72
N PRO A 199 -22.58 37.48 -28.90
CA PRO A 199 -21.55 37.11 -27.93
C PRO A 199 -20.37 38.11 -27.88
N PRO A 200 -19.67 38.22 -26.73
CA PRO A 200 -18.53 39.11 -26.57
C PRO A 200 -17.28 38.67 -27.37
N ARG A 201 -16.49 39.64 -27.82
CA ARG A 201 -15.27 39.44 -28.62
C ARG A 201 -14.04 39.15 -27.76
N TYR A 202 -13.08 38.41 -28.35
CA TYR A 202 -11.68 38.41 -27.88
C TYR A 202 -11.01 39.76 -28.16
N PRO A 203 -10.19 40.30 -27.23
CA PRO A 203 -9.15 41.26 -27.54
C PRO A 203 -7.90 40.56 -28.11
N GLN A 204 -7.26 41.15 -29.12
CA GLN A 204 -5.94 40.72 -29.61
C GLN A 204 -4.86 41.74 -29.22
N GLY A 205 -3.64 41.25 -28.99
CA GLY A 205 -2.40 41.99 -29.26
C GLY A 205 -1.78 42.82 -28.12
N THR A 206 -0.70 42.30 -27.56
CA THR A 206 0.53 43.08 -27.27
C THR A 206 1.74 42.13 -27.16
N GLU A 207 2.96 42.66 -27.29
CA GLU A 207 4.11 41.93 -27.86
C GLU A 207 4.93 41.04 -26.90
N GLN A 208 5.77 40.18 -27.49
CA GLN A 208 6.76 39.35 -26.81
C GLN A 208 8.15 40.01 -26.76
N PRO A 209 8.84 40.02 -25.61
CA PRO A 209 10.30 40.16 -25.55
C PRO A 209 11.00 38.81 -25.81
N ARG A 210 12.10 38.81 -26.57
CA ARG A 210 12.98 37.63 -26.76
C ARG A 210 13.97 37.48 -25.60
N PRO A 211 14.43 36.24 -25.27
CA PRO A 211 15.53 36.04 -24.33
C PRO A 211 16.88 36.50 -24.92
N GLN A 212 17.78 37.01 -24.07
CA GLN A 212 19.16 37.35 -24.42
C GLN A 212 20.16 36.36 -23.80
N ALA A 213 21.32 36.21 -24.44
CA ALA A 213 22.40 35.32 -24.02
C ALA A 213 23.37 36.00 -23.01
N PRO A 214 24.10 35.23 -22.16
CA PRO A 214 24.98 35.80 -21.14
C PRO A 214 26.31 36.33 -21.71
N ALA A 215 26.80 37.43 -21.11
CA ALA A 215 28.09 38.05 -21.43
C ALA A 215 29.23 37.62 -20.49
N GLN A 216 30.48 37.88 -20.89
CA GLN A 216 31.71 37.50 -20.20
C GLN A 216 32.33 38.68 -19.42
N GLY A 217 33.10 38.42 -18.35
CA GLY A 217 34.25 39.30 -18.02
C GLY A 217 34.64 39.55 -16.54
N ARG A 218 35.77 38.92 -16.14
CA ARG A 218 36.90 39.46 -15.33
C ARG A 218 36.77 39.82 -13.83
N ASP A 219 37.44 38.98 -13.03
CA ASP A 219 38.57 39.29 -12.11
C ASP A 219 38.44 40.14 -10.81
N ARG A 220 38.67 39.42 -9.69
CA ARG A 220 39.61 39.73 -8.55
C ARG A 220 39.24 40.80 -7.49
N PRO A 221 39.86 40.78 -6.28
CA PRO A 221 40.67 39.73 -5.62
C PRO A 221 40.36 39.43 -4.12
N LEU A 222 40.79 38.23 -3.69
CA LEU A 222 41.31 37.83 -2.36
C LEU A 222 40.45 37.93 -1.06
N GLY A 223 40.54 36.85 -0.28
CA GLY A 223 40.10 36.74 1.12
C GLY A 223 40.31 35.31 1.65
N HIS A 224 41.40 35.05 2.36
CA HIS A 224 41.75 33.70 2.84
C HIS A 224 41.17 33.39 4.22
N SER A 225 40.54 32.22 4.36
CA SER A 225 40.57 31.41 5.58
C SER A 225 40.65 29.93 5.19
N GLN A 226 41.40 29.15 5.96
CA GLN A 226 41.69 27.75 5.66
C GLN A 226 40.74 26.82 6.44
N ASP A 227 40.29 25.73 5.83
CA ASP A 227 39.99 24.51 6.57
C ASP A 227 40.30 23.26 5.75
N ARG A 228 40.69 22.17 6.42
CA ARG A 228 41.36 21.01 5.80
C ARG A 228 40.38 19.93 5.35
N ARG A 229 40.27 19.71 4.04
CA ARG A 229 39.80 18.42 3.49
C ARG A 229 40.98 17.49 3.23
N ILE A 230 40.98 16.31 3.87
CA ILE A 230 41.89 15.22 3.54
C ILE A 230 41.30 14.46 2.34
N VAL A 231 42.11 14.22 1.31
CA VAL A 231 41.76 13.42 0.13
C VAL A 231 42.83 12.34 -0.05
N PRO A 232 42.48 11.05 0.11
CA PRO A 232 43.37 9.95 -0.28
C PRO A 232 43.48 9.86 -1.80
N GLY A 233 44.71 9.73 -2.32
CA GLY A 233 44.97 9.51 -3.74
C GLY A 233 44.83 8.03 -4.14
N PRO A 234 44.86 7.72 -5.46
CA PRO A 234 44.65 6.36 -5.96
C PRO A 234 45.91 5.49 -5.84
N SER A 235 45.79 4.36 -5.13
CA SER A 235 46.79 3.28 -5.13
C SER A 235 46.47 2.27 -6.23
N GLN A 236 47.46 1.93 -7.06
CA GLN A 236 47.32 0.92 -8.13
C GLN A 236 47.17 -0.50 -7.54
N PRO A 237 46.26 -1.34 -8.07
CA PRO A 237 46.23 -2.77 -7.76
C PRO A 237 47.29 -3.52 -8.58
N ASN A 238 47.98 -4.46 -7.95
CA ASN A 238 48.96 -5.33 -8.60
C ASN A 238 48.72 -6.78 -8.12
N GLY A 239 48.72 -7.75 -9.05
CA GLY A 239 48.42 -9.15 -8.76
C GLY A 239 46.93 -9.52 -8.85
N ALA A 240 46.65 -10.69 -9.44
CA ALA A 240 45.31 -11.27 -9.52
C ALA A 240 44.95 -12.07 -8.24
N GLY A 241 43.66 -12.13 -7.92
CA GLY A 241 43.11 -12.90 -6.81
C GLY A 241 41.58 -12.97 -6.91
N ASP A 242 41.00 -14.04 -6.37
CA ASP A 242 39.59 -14.42 -6.61
C ASP A 242 38.53 -13.44 -6.10
N ALA A 243 37.33 -13.58 -6.65
CA ALA A 243 36.14 -12.83 -6.24
C ALA A 243 35.83 -13.09 -4.75
N ARG A 244 35.78 -12.03 -3.96
CA ARG A 244 35.53 -12.10 -2.51
C ARG A 244 34.04 -12.25 -2.20
N GLU A 245 33.61 -13.49 -2.03
CA GLU A 245 32.53 -13.82 -1.11
C GLU A 245 32.93 -13.41 0.33
N PRO A 246 31.99 -12.95 1.18
CA PRO A 246 32.26 -12.60 2.58
C PRO A 246 32.34 -13.86 3.47
N ARG A 247 33.37 -14.69 3.28
CA ARG A 247 33.67 -15.87 4.12
C ARG A 247 34.31 -15.46 5.45
N ARG A 248 33.97 -16.14 6.55
CA ARG A 248 34.57 -15.99 7.88
C ARG A 248 34.51 -17.30 8.67
N ASP A 249 35.58 -18.09 8.59
CA ASP A 249 35.79 -19.23 9.49
C ASP A 249 35.74 -18.77 10.96
N LEU A 250 35.02 -19.52 11.80
CA LEU A 250 34.77 -19.20 13.20
C LEU A 250 35.13 -20.38 14.10
N ALA A 251 36.10 -20.16 14.99
CA ALA A 251 36.58 -21.13 15.97
C ALA A 251 36.57 -20.53 17.39
N GLY A 252 35.71 -21.08 18.25
CA GLY A 252 35.72 -20.83 19.70
C GLY A 252 34.83 -19.67 20.19
N GLY A 253 33.69 -20.02 20.80
CA GLY A 253 32.95 -19.18 21.76
C GLY A 253 32.43 -17.82 21.29
N THR A 254 32.44 -17.55 19.98
CA THR A 254 32.15 -16.21 19.45
C THR A 254 30.66 -15.90 19.49
N THR A 255 30.30 -14.73 20.01
CA THR A 255 28.98 -14.11 19.82
C THR A 255 29.05 -13.17 18.63
N LEU A 256 28.27 -13.44 17.58
CA LEU A 256 28.10 -12.55 16.44
C LEU A 256 26.90 -11.63 16.68
N ARG A 257 27.04 -10.33 16.44
CA ARG A 257 25.90 -9.41 16.42
C ARG A 257 25.37 -9.23 15.01
N ILE A 258 24.06 -9.17 14.87
CA ILE A 258 23.33 -8.99 13.60
C ILE A 258 22.52 -7.69 13.67
N GLY A 259 22.56 -6.85 12.65
CA GLY A 259 21.73 -5.64 12.59
C GLY A 259 22.08 -4.66 11.46
N ARG A 260 21.36 -3.54 11.39
CA ARG A 260 21.50 -2.52 10.32
C ARG A 260 22.74 -1.64 10.44
N SER A 261 23.30 -1.50 11.64
CA SER A 261 24.45 -0.64 11.91
C SER A 261 25.76 -1.28 11.41
N PRO A 262 26.73 -0.52 10.87
CA PRO A 262 27.96 -1.08 10.30
C PRO A 262 28.97 -1.63 11.33
N ASP A 263 28.66 -1.52 12.63
CA ASP A 263 29.42 -2.04 13.77
C ASP A 263 28.87 -3.38 14.30
N ASN A 264 27.99 -4.05 13.54
CA ASN A 264 27.62 -5.45 13.76
C ASN A 264 28.52 -6.39 12.93
N ASP A 265 28.68 -7.65 13.34
CA ASP A 265 29.44 -8.65 12.59
C ASP A 265 28.73 -9.07 11.30
N VAL A 266 27.40 -9.12 11.33
CA VAL A 266 26.52 -9.35 10.18
C VAL A 266 25.68 -8.08 9.97
N VAL A 267 26.04 -7.31 8.95
CA VAL A 267 25.39 -6.02 8.62
C VAL A 267 24.28 -6.25 7.59
N VAL A 268 23.04 -5.99 7.98
CA VAL A 268 21.86 -6.15 7.12
C VAL A 268 21.31 -4.75 6.75
N PRO A 269 21.61 -4.20 5.55
CA PRO A 269 21.40 -2.79 5.21
C PRO A 269 19.93 -2.41 4.89
N ASP A 270 18.99 -2.96 5.66
CA ASP A 270 17.54 -2.83 5.49
C ASP A 270 16.92 -1.95 6.58
N LEU A 271 16.09 -0.97 6.18
CA LEU A 271 15.46 -0.03 7.10
C LEU A 271 14.34 -0.63 7.97
N VAL A 272 13.88 -1.86 7.73
CA VAL A 272 13.00 -2.56 8.70
C VAL A 272 13.78 -3.34 9.77
N VAL A 273 15.11 -3.44 9.65
CA VAL A 273 16.00 -4.08 10.64
C VAL A 273 16.48 -3.04 11.66
N SER A 274 16.49 -3.41 12.95
CA SER A 274 17.02 -2.54 14.02
C SER A 274 18.54 -2.34 13.87
N ARG A 275 19.09 -1.25 14.41
CA ARG A 275 20.55 -0.96 14.41
C ARG A 275 21.35 -2.13 14.96
N HIS A 276 20.89 -2.70 16.07
CA HIS A 276 21.30 -4.00 16.59
C HIS A 276 20.01 -4.80 16.74
N HIS A 277 19.94 -5.98 16.14
CA HIS A 277 18.70 -6.74 15.97
C HIS A 277 18.74 -8.04 16.78
N ALA A 278 19.82 -8.79 16.66
CA ALA A 278 20.01 -10.07 17.35
C ALA A 278 21.48 -10.33 17.71
N GLU A 279 21.70 -11.25 18.64
CA GLU A 279 23.00 -11.90 18.89
C GLU A 279 22.89 -13.41 18.63
N LEU A 280 23.82 -13.94 17.85
CA LEU A 280 23.96 -15.37 17.55
C LEU A 280 25.20 -15.90 18.28
N ARG A 281 25.00 -16.84 19.21
CA ARG A 281 26.05 -17.39 20.09
C ARG A 281 26.33 -18.82 19.69
N MET A 282 27.52 -19.10 19.16
CA MET A 282 27.88 -20.46 18.75
C MET A 282 27.96 -21.37 19.98
N THR A 283 27.21 -22.48 20.00
CA THR A 283 27.23 -23.46 21.09
C THR A 283 28.04 -24.70 20.72
N ASP A 284 27.82 -25.23 19.51
CA ASP A 284 28.56 -26.35 18.93
C ASP A 284 28.74 -26.11 17.40
N VAL A 285 29.48 -26.98 16.71
CA VAL A 285 29.46 -26.99 15.24
C VAL A 285 28.06 -27.38 14.75
N GLY A 286 27.48 -26.59 13.85
CA GLY A 286 26.13 -26.79 13.33
C GLY A 286 25.00 -26.41 14.31
N ARG A 287 25.32 -25.80 15.47
CA ARG A 287 24.32 -25.30 16.43
C ARG A 287 24.73 -23.97 17.06
N ALA A 288 23.79 -23.02 17.00
CA ALA A 288 23.96 -21.72 17.63
C ALA A 288 22.69 -21.31 18.38
N GLU A 289 22.82 -20.44 19.38
CA GLU A 289 21.71 -19.84 20.09
C GLU A 289 21.47 -18.42 19.56
N ILE A 290 20.30 -18.18 18.98
CA ILE A 290 19.86 -16.86 18.50
C ILE A 290 19.03 -16.16 19.58
N ILE A 291 19.35 -14.89 19.84
CA ILE A 291 18.71 -14.04 20.87
C ILE A 291 18.30 -12.72 20.21
N ASP A 292 17.01 -12.37 20.29
CA ASP A 292 16.49 -11.09 19.82
C ASP A 292 16.81 -9.98 20.83
N LEU A 293 17.37 -8.85 20.37
CA LEU A 293 17.78 -7.73 21.23
C LEU A 293 16.63 -6.74 21.53
N GLY A 294 15.37 -7.19 21.45
CA GLY A 294 14.20 -6.31 21.46
C GLY A 294 14.00 -5.60 20.13
N SER A 295 14.20 -6.33 19.03
CA SER A 295 14.15 -5.81 17.67
C SER A 295 12.74 -5.29 17.30
N HIS A 296 12.68 -4.34 16.36
CA HIS A 296 11.41 -3.70 16.03
C HIS A 296 10.39 -4.65 15.39
N ASN A 297 10.83 -5.45 14.42
CA ASN A 297 9.95 -6.35 13.67
C ASN A 297 10.04 -7.81 14.12
N GLY A 298 10.99 -8.16 14.99
CA GLY A 298 11.23 -9.52 15.45
C GLY A 298 12.33 -10.24 14.68
N THR A 299 12.99 -11.16 15.38
CA THR A 299 13.77 -12.26 14.81
C THR A 299 12.85 -13.47 14.66
N TYR A 300 12.95 -14.18 13.53
CA TYR A 300 12.10 -15.33 13.21
C TYR A 300 12.97 -16.58 12.98
N VAL A 301 12.50 -17.74 13.43
CA VAL A 301 13.09 -19.04 13.09
C VAL A 301 11.98 -19.92 12.54
N ASN A 302 12.09 -20.33 11.27
CA ASN A 302 11.07 -21.09 10.54
C ASN A 302 9.67 -20.46 10.68
N GLY A 303 9.56 -19.17 10.34
CA GLY A 303 8.31 -18.37 10.41
C GLY A 303 7.82 -18.02 11.82
N VAL A 304 8.30 -18.70 12.86
CA VAL A 304 7.94 -18.42 14.26
C VAL A 304 8.79 -17.29 14.82
N ARG A 305 8.17 -16.21 15.32
CA ARG A 305 8.90 -15.14 16.01
C ARG A 305 9.48 -15.66 17.32
N ILE A 306 10.78 -15.47 17.53
CA ILE A 306 11.50 -15.84 18.75
C ILE A 306 11.96 -14.61 19.53
N ASP A 307 12.12 -14.77 20.84
CA ASP A 307 12.93 -13.88 21.67
C ASP A 307 14.30 -14.54 22.00
N ARG A 308 14.33 -15.88 22.10
CA ARG A 308 15.53 -16.72 22.20
C ARG A 308 15.21 -18.13 21.67
N ALA A 309 16.12 -18.72 20.89
CA ALA A 309 15.98 -20.07 20.34
C ALA A 309 17.34 -20.73 20.05
N VAL A 310 17.37 -22.05 19.93
CA VAL A 310 18.49 -22.78 19.30
C VAL A 310 18.19 -22.90 17.81
N LEU A 311 19.23 -22.70 16.99
CA LEU A 311 19.23 -22.73 15.53
C LEU A 311 20.15 -23.88 15.08
N ALA A 312 19.62 -24.79 14.28
CA ALA A 312 20.34 -25.86 13.60
C ALA A 312 20.62 -25.51 12.12
N GLU A 313 21.40 -26.32 11.42
CA GLU A 313 21.80 -26.06 10.02
C GLU A 313 20.65 -26.09 9.01
N GLU A 314 19.54 -26.77 9.30
CA GLU A 314 18.38 -26.78 8.39
C GLU A 314 17.48 -25.55 8.56
N ASP A 315 17.53 -24.89 9.73
CA ASP A 315 16.63 -23.81 10.10
C ASP A 315 16.84 -22.52 9.28
N LEU A 316 15.75 -21.79 9.05
CA LEU A 316 15.74 -20.49 8.39
C LEU A 316 15.56 -19.37 9.42
N LEU A 317 16.58 -18.53 9.57
CA LEU A 317 16.62 -17.34 10.41
C LEU A 317 16.17 -16.10 9.60
N GLY A 318 14.96 -15.60 9.87
CA GLY A 318 14.40 -14.40 9.23
C GLY A 318 14.69 -13.11 10.00
N ILE A 319 15.34 -12.14 9.36
CA ILE A 319 15.67 -10.81 9.92
C ILE A 319 15.39 -9.72 8.86
N GLY A 320 14.24 -9.05 8.98
CA GLY A 320 13.78 -8.08 7.99
C GLY A 320 13.44 -8.77 6.67
N HIS A 321 13.97 -8.27 5.55
CA HIS A 321 13.89 -8.96 4.25
C HIS A 321 15.01 -10.00 4.04
N ALA A 322 16.03 -10.04 4.89
CA ALA A 322 17.07 -11.06 4.79
C ALA A 322 16.63 -12.38 5.45
N THR A 323 17.02 -13.49 4.82
CA THR A 323 16.85 -14.85 5.36
C THR A 323 18.23 -15.46 5.47
N PHE A 324 18.53 -16.17 6.55
CA PHE A 324 19.83 -16.78 6.79
C PHE A 324 19.70 -18.26 7.16
N ARG A 325 20.78 -19.01 6.93
CA ARG A 325 20.95 -20.40 7.38
C ARG A 325 22.33 -20.58 8.01
N LEU A 326 22.40 -21.39 9.07
CA LEU A 326 23.67 -21.79 9.68
C LEU A 326 24.33 -22.90 8.86
N VAL A 327 25.63 -22.79 8.58
CA VAL A 327 26.40 -23.81 7.85
C VAL A 327 27.76 -23.97 8.54
N GLY A 328 27.94 -25.06 9.28
CA GLY A 328 29.08 -25.28 10.17
C GLY A 328 29.09 -24.26 11.30
N THR A 329 29.93 -23.24 11.18
CA THR A 329 29.98 -22.09 12.09
C THR A 329 29.72 -20.75 11.38
N GLU A 330 29.43 -20.75 10.08
CA GLU A 330 29.09 -19.55 9.32
C GLU A 330 27.57 -19.33 9.28
N LEU A 331 27.13 -18.07 9.46
CA LEU A 331 25.77 -17.66 9.10
C LEU A 331 25.77 -17.14 7.66
N ARG A 332 25.15 -17.89 6.74
CA ARG A 332 25.09 -17.53 5.31
C ARG A 332 23.72 -16.97 4.94
N GLU A 333 23.70 -15.91 4.13
CA GLU A 333 22.46 -15.36 3.60
C GLU A 333 21.85 -16.33 2.57
N PHE A 334 20.62 -16.77 2.82
CA PHE A 334 19.79 -17.45 1.84
C PHE A 334 19.12 -16.36 0.99
N VAL A 335 19.76 -16.04 -0.14
CA VAL A 335 19.56 -14.77 -0.84
C VAL A 335 18.20 -14.70 -1.55
N ASP A 336 17.24 -14.02 -0.92
CA ASP A 336 16.06 -13.46 -1.59
C ASP A 336 16.54 -12.31 -2.50
N THR A 337 16.85 -12.61 -3.77
CA THR A 337 17.31 -11.63 -4.78
C THR A 337 16.18 -10.73 -5.31
N GLY A 338 14.98 -10.78 -4.71
CA GLY A 338 13.75 -10.29 -5.32
C GLY A 338 13.24 -11.18 -6.46
N ASP A 339 13.90 -12.30 -6.76
CA ASP A 339 13.38 -13.39 -7.60
C ASP A 339 12.48 -14.29 -6.76
N VAL A 340 11.38 -13.70 -6.27
CA VAL A 340 10.39 -14.38 -5.44
C VAL A 340 9.31 -15.01 -6.31
N SER A 341 9.34 -16.33 -6.43
CA SER A 341 8.20 -17.10 -6.93
C SER A 341 7.10 -17.19 -5.86
N VAL A 342 5.84 -17.06 -6.28
CA VAL A 342 4.68 -17.31 -5.42
C VAL A 342 3.77 -18.31 -6.11
N LEU A 343 3.37 -19.38 -5.42
CA LEU A 343 2.52 -20.43 -5.95
C LEU A 343 1.18 -20.45 -5.21
N VAL A 344 0.10 -20.21 -5.94
CA VAL A 344 -1.27 -20.31 -5.43
C VAL A 344 -1.79 -21.72 -5.74
N GLN A 345 -2.20 -22.47 -4.72
CA GLN A 345 -2.62 -23.87 -4.85
C GLN A 345 -4.06 -24.05 -4.35
N ASP A 346 -4.96 -24.40 -5.28
CA ASP A 346 -6.32 -24.90 -5.04
C ASP A 346 -7.15 -24.09 -4.01
N LEU A 347 -7.09 -22.76 -4.09
CA LEU A 347 -7.80 -21.89 -3.15
C LEU A 347 -9.32 -21.98 -3.30
N THR A 348 -9.98 -22.40 -2.22
CA THR A 348 -11.43 -22.37 -2.07
C THR A 348 -11.81 -21.51 -0.87
N VAL A 349 -12.83 -20.66 -1.02
CA VAL A 349 -13.29 -19.73 0.04
C VAL A 349 -14.79 -19.87 0.25
N ARG A 350 -15.19 -20.21 1.48
CA ARG A 350 -16.60 -20.38 1.89
C ARG A 350 -17.02 -19.29 2.89
N THR A 351 -18.22 -18.75 2.74
CA THR A 351 -18.83 -17.89 3.77
C THR A 351 -19.21 -18.71 5.02
N PRO A 352 -19.59 -18.07 6.14
CA PRO A 352 -20.24 -18.76 7.26
C PRO A 352 -21.59 -19.41 6.92
N GLU A 353 -22.13 -19.17 5.73
CA GLU A 353 -23.39 -19.68 5.18
C GLU A 353 -23.13 -20.75 4.08
N ASP A 354 -21.90 -21.31 4.05
CA ASP A 354 -21.35 -22.24 3.04
C ASP A 354 -21.45 -21.78 1.56
N LYS A 355 -21.67 -20.49 1.32
CA LYS A 355 -21.58 -19.94 -0.05
C LYS A 355 -20.12 -19.91 -0.49
N VAL A 356 -19.81 -20.63 -1.56
CA VAL A 356 -18.51 -20.60 -2.24
C VAL A 356 -18.31 -19.25 -2.94
N LEU A 357 -17.13 -18.65 -2.76
CA LEU A 357 -16.71 -17.36 -3.32
C LEU A 357 -15.43 -17.44 -4.18
N LEU A 358 -14.66 -18.51 -4.00
CA LEU A 358 -13.57 -19.00 -4.86
C LEU A 358 -13.64 -20.52 -4.83
N ASP A 359 -13.32 -21.17 -5.94
CA ASP A 359 -13.43 -22.62 -6.12
C ASP A 359 -12.22 -23.14 -6.91
N GLY A 360 -11.33 -23.88 -6.24
CA GLY A 360 -10.19 -24.56 -6.86
C GLY A 360 -9.25 -23.66 -7.66
N VAL A 361 -8.97 -22.43 -7.18
CA VAL A 361 -8.12 -21.47 -7.91
C VAL A 361 -6.64 -21.71 -7.60
N GLY A 362 -5.88 -22.19 -8.60
CA GLY A 362 -4.42 -22.36 -8.51
C GLY A 362 -3.68 -21.82 -9.74
N PHE A 363 -2.59 -21.09 -9.52
CA PHE A 363 -1.72 -20.51 -10.53
C PHE A 363 -0.35 -20.10 -9.95
N PRO A 364 0.74 -20.17 -10.71
CA PRO A 364 2.01 -19.54 -10.34
C PRO A 364 1.95 -18.01 -10.57
N ILE A 365 2.67 -17.24 -9.77
CA ILE A 365 2.96 -15.83 -10.00
C ILE A 365 4.47 -15.72 -10.32
N PRO A 366 4.84 -15.39 -11.57
CA PRO A 366 6.25 -15.34 -11.95
C PRO A 366 6.97 -14.11 -11.38
N GLU A 367 8.25 -14.30 -11.15
CA GLU A 367 9.19 -13.32 -10.62
C GLU A 367 9.28 -12.06 -11.50
N ARG A 368 9.49 -10.90 -10.88
CA ARG A 368 9.75 -9.60 -11.55
C ARG A 368 8.70 -9.20 -12.61
N SER A 369 7.48 -9.71 -12.49
CA SER A 369 6.42 -9.61 -13.52
C SER A 369 5.23 -8.76 -13.08
N LEU A 370 4.51 -8.19 -14.06
CA LEU A 370 3.23 -7.53 -13.88
C LEU A 370 2.08 -8.50 -14.24
N VAL A 371 1.32 -8.93 -13.23
CA VAL A 371 0.20 -9.87 -13.36
C VAL A 371 -1.12 -9.14 -13.16
N ALA A 372 -1.97 -9.09 -14.18
CA ALA A 372 -3.34 -8.56 -14.05
C ALA A 372 -4.33 -9.65 -13.60
N VAL A 373 -5.33 -9.27 -12.81
CA VAL A 373 -6.48 -10.09 -12.41
C VAL A 373 -7.76 -9.37 -12.84
N ILE A 374 -8.49 -9.96 -13.78
CA ILE A 374 -9.73 -9.40 -14.34
C ILE A 374 -10.91 -10.38 -14.22
N GLY A 375 -12.11 -9.89 -14.52
CA GLY A 375 -13.36 -10.64 -14.46
C GLY A 375 -14.54 -9.71 -14.15
N PRO A 376 -15.79 -10.16 -14.34
CA PRO A 376 -16.97 -9.35 -14.06
C PRO A 376 -17.13 -9.02 -12.56
N SER A 377 -18.17 -8.24 -12.22
CA SER A 377 -18.51 -7.99 -10.81
C SER A 377 -18.94 -9.30 -10.13
N GLY A 378 -18.58 -9.49 -8.86
CA GLY A 378 -18.88 -10.72 -8.12
C GLY A 378 -18.02 -11.95 -8.46
N ALA A 379 -17.16 -11.91 -9.48
CA ALA A 379 -16.28 -13.02 -9.89
C ALA A 379 -15.10 -13.31 -8.93
N GLY A 380 -15.25 -13.07 -7.63
CA GLY A 380 -14.25 -13.42 -6.61
C GLY A 380 -12.97 -12.56 -6.54
N LYS A 381 -12.74 -11.58 -7.44
CA LYS A 381 -11.50 -10.76 -7.52
C LYS A 381 -10.95 -10.30 -6.15
N SER A 382 -11.73 -9.55 -5.38
CA SER A 382 -11.32 -9.04 -4.05
C SER A 382 -11.31 -10.13 -2.96
N THR A 383 -11.95 -11.28 -3.20
CA THR A 383 -11.82 -12.48 -2.35
C THR A 383 -10.46 -13.13 -2.58
N LEU A 384 -10.05 -13.30 -3.85
CA LEU A 384 -8.74 -13.82 -4.22
C LEU A 384 -7.64 -12.93 -3.66
N LEU A 385 -7.74 -11.61 -3.86
CA LEU A 385 -6.82 -10.63 -3.27
C LEU A 385 -6.69 -10.80 -1.75
N GLY A 386 -7.80 -11.01 -1.04
CA GLY A 386 -7.78 -11.28 0.40
C GLY A 386 -7.04 -12.58 0.77
N ALA A 387 -7.21 -13.62 -0.03
CA ALA A 387 -6.58 -14.92 0.17
C ALA A 387 -5.08 -14.93 -0.18
N VAL A 388 -4.66 -14.35 -1.33
CA VAL A 388 -3.24 -14.32 -1.74
C VAL A 388 -2.39 -13.29 -0.97
N THR A 389 -3.02 -12.36 -0.24
CA THR A 389 -2.34 -11.46 0.70
C THR A 389 -2.36 -11.96 2.14
N GLY A 390 -2.98 -13.11 2.44
CA GLY A 390 -3.19 -13.61 3.81
C GLY A 390 -4.08 -12.74 4.71
N THR A 391 -4.59 -11.60 4.21
CA THR A 391 -5.45 -10.68 4.98
C THR A 391 -6.85 -11.26 5.25
N ARG A 392 -7.28 -12.21 4.42
CA ARG A 392 -8.44 -13.09 4.59
C ARG A 392 -8.06 -14.49 4.06
N PRO A 393 -7.41 -15.34 4.87
CA PRO A 393 -6.96 -16.66 4.43
C PRO A 393 -8.09 -17.50 3.83
N ALA A 394 -7.71 -18.43 2.94
CA ALA A 394 -8.66 -19.34 2.31
C ALA A 394 -9.31 -20.31 3.32
N THR A 395 -10.34 -21.03 2.86
CA THR A 395 -10.96 -22.11 3.63
C THR A 395 -10.27 -23.45 3.36
N GLU A 396 -9.91 -23.67 2.09
CA GLU A 396 -9.08 -24.79 1.62
C GLU A 396 -8.03 -24.24 0.64
N GLY A 397 -6.95 -24.98 0.40
CA GLY A 397 -5.82 -24.56 -0.43
C GLY A 397 -4.74 -23.77 0.33
N THR A 398 -3.61 -23.51 -0.34
CA THR A 398 -2.44 -22.83 0.25
C THR A 398 -1.87 -21.76 -0.69
N VAL A 399 -1.10 -20.83 -0.13
CA VAL A 399 -0.33 -19.83 -0.89
C VAL A 399 1.12 -19.93 -0.44
N ARG A 400 2.00 -20.36 -1.32
CA ARG A 400 3.43 -20.52 -1.03
C ARG A 400 4.22 -19.31 -1.53
N TYR A 401 4.99 -18.68 -0.66
CA TYR A 401 5.99 -17.65 -0.98
C TYR A 401 7.35 -18.32 -0.87
N ASP A 402 8.09 -18.48 -1.97
CA ASP A 402 9.41 -19.16 -1.97
C ASP A 402 9.40 -20.49 -1.19
N GLY A 403 8.46 -21.38 -1.55
CA GLY A 403 8.20 -22.66 -0.89
C GLY A 403 7.49 -22.61 0.47
N ARG A 404 7.60 -21.51 1.23
CA ARG A 404 7.02 -21.31 2.59
C ARG A 404 5.54 -20.98 2.55
N ASP A 405 4.76 -21.44 3.53
CA ASP A 405 3.31 -21.23 3.57
C ASP A 405 2.95 -19.85 4.16
N LEU A 406 2.25 -19.02 3.38
CA LEU A 406 1.86 -17.65 3.75
C LEU A 406 0.86 -17.58 4.90
N TYR A 407 0.11 -18.64 5.19
CA TYR A 407 -0.87 -18.68 6.28
C TYR A 407 -0.24 -19.14 7.60
N ALA A 408 0.73 -20.05 7.54
CA ALA A 408 1.55 -20.43 8.69
C ALA A 408 2.54 -19.31 9.07
N ASP A 409 3.35 -18.86 8.12
CA ASP A 409 4.48 -17.93 8.35
C ASP A 409 4.07 -16.45 8.19
N TYR A 410 2.76 -16.18 8.23
CA TYR A 410 2.16 -14.87 7.93
C TYR A 410 2.80 -13.70 8.69
N ASP A 411 3.12 -13.89 9.97
CA ASP A 411 3.58 -12.80 10.82
C ASP A 411 4.99 -12.29 10.43
N GLU A 412 5.83 -13.13 9.79
CA GLU A 412 7.04 -12.72 9.04
C GLU A 412 6.67 -12.23 7.63
N LEU A 413 6.08 -13.11 6.80
CA LEU A 413 5.98 -12.92 5.34
C LEU A 413 5.17 -11.68 4.94
N ARG A 414 4.18 -11.27 5.74
CA ARG A 414 3.42 -10.02 5.54
C ARG A 414 4.27 -8.76 5.42
N HIS A 415 5.51 -8.76 5.93
CA HIS A 415 6.43 -7.62 5.78
C HIS A 415 6.94 -7.46 4.36
N ARG A 416 7.05 -8.56 3.61
CA ARG A 416 7.49 -8.61 2.21
C ARG A 416 6.38 -8.24 1.21
N ILE A 417 5.13 -8.15 1.69
CA ILE A 417 3.92 -7.93 0.89
C ILE A 417 3.36 -6.51 1.09
N GLY A 418 3.40 -5.69 0.04
CA GLY A 418 2.71 -4.41 -0.03
C GLY A 418 1.28 -4.56 -0.56
N LEU A 419 0.32 -3.80 -0.02
CA LEU A 419 -1.06 -3.76 -0.51
C LEU A 419 -1.56 -2.32 -0.66
N VAL A 420 -1.84 -1.92 -1.90
CA VAL A 420 -2.45 -0.64 -2.27
C VAL A 420 -3.95 -0.85 -2.53
N PRO A 421 -4.86 -0.39 -1.67
CA PRO A 421 -6.29 -0.57 -1.85
C PRO A 421 -6.88 0.32 -2.98
N GLN A 422 -8.14 0.07 -3.32
CA GLN A 422 -8.94 0.85 -4.28
C GLN A 422 -9.03 2.33 -3.84
N GLU A 423 -9.52 2.58 -2.63
CA GLU A 423 -9.56 3.93 -2.04
C GLU A 423 -8.16 4.46 -1.70
N ASP A 424 -7.88 5.72 -2.04
CA ASP A 424 -6.65 6.41 -1.64
C ASP A 424 -6.69 6.81 -0.15
N ILE A 425 -6.37 5.84 0.74
CA ILE A 425 -6.31 6.01 2.20
C ILE A 425 -5.11 6.91 2.57
N LEU A 426 -5.28 8.23 2.45
CA LEU A 426 -4.27 9.28 2.61
C LEU A 426 -4.73 10.41 3.55
N HIS A 427 -3.79 11.04 4.26
CA HIS A 427 -4.02 12.34 4.93
C HIS A 427 -3.90 13.47 3.90
N THR A 428 -4.99 13.74 3.17
CA THR A 428 -5.00 14.62 1.99
C THR A 428 -4.61 16.08 2.25
N GLN A 429 -4.72 16.56 3.50
CA GLN A 429 -4.37 17.93 3.91
C GLN A 429 -2.85 18.19 3.90
N LEU A 430 -2.03 17.14 4.03
CA LEU A 430 -0.57 17.25 4.16
C LEU A 430 0.13 17.38 2.80
N ALA A 431 1.35 17.92 2.82
CA ALA A 431 2.25 17.84 1.68
C ALA A 431 2.77 16.39 1.48
N THR A 432 2.98 15.98 0.23
CA THR A 432 3.39 14.61 -0.13
C THR A 432 4.55 14.07 0.71
N ARG A 433 5.66 14.82 0.81
CA ARG A 433 6.84 14.42 1.60
C ARG A 433 6.56 14.34 3.11
N GLN A 434 5.67 15.18 3.64
CA GLN A 434 5.27 15.12 5.05
C GLN A 434 4.46 13.86 5.36
N ALA A 435 3.50 13.50 4.49
CA ALA A 435 2.73 12.27 4.64
C ALA A 435 3.63 11.03 4.60
N LEU A 436 4.57 10.96 3.65
CA LEU A 436 5.56 9.89 3.55
C LEU A 436 6.50 9.84 4.78
N LEU A 437 6.92 11.00 5.31
CA LEU A 437 7.77 11.05 6.51
C LEU A 437 7.05 10.58 7.78
N PHE A 438 5.78 10.94 7.98
CA PHE A 438 5.02 10.42 9.12
C PHE A 438 4.73 8.91 8.98
N ALA A 439 4.52 8.40 7.76
CA ALA A 439 4.42 6.97 7.52
C ALA A 439 5.75 6.25 7.78
N ALA A 440 6.88 6.84 7.37
CA ALA A 440 8.22 6.33 7.66
C ALA A 440 8.53 6.30 9.17
N GLU A 441 8.11 7.30 9.95
CA GLU A 441 8.24 7.27 11.42
C GLU A 441 7.41 6.15 12.08
N LEU A 442 6.29 5.72 11.47
CA LEU A 442 5.43 4.65 12.01
C LEU A 442 5.76 3.24 11.47
N ARG A 443 6.42 3.13 10.31
CA ARG A 443 6.80 1.84 9.68
C ARG A 443 8.23 1.38 9.98
N PHE A 444 9.14 2.29 10.31
CA PHE A 444 10.54 1.95 10.57
C PHE A 444 10.87 1.88 12.08
N PRO A 445 11.97 1.22 12.46
CA PRO A 445 12.48 1.20 13.82
C PRO A 445 12.65 2.62 14.38
N GLY A 446 12.38 2.78 15.68
CA GLY A 446 12.56 4.07 16.37
C GLY A 446 14.01 4.55 16.41
N ASP A 447 14.97 3.65 16.22
CA ASP A 447 16.41 3.90 16.15
C ASP A 447 16.91 4.42 14.78
N THR A 448 16.02 4.41 13.77
CA THR A 448 16.31 4.96 12.45
C THR A 448 16.46 6.47 12.59
N ARG A 449 17.58 7.02 12.09
CA ARG A 449 17.81 8.46 12.13
C ARG A 449 16.89 9.18 11.14
N ARG A 450 16.76 10.49 11.35
CA ARG A 450 15.96 11.35 10.49
C ARG A 450 16.51 11.42 9.06
N ASP A 451 17.82 11.44 8.87
CA ASP A 451 18.47 11.45 7.55
C ASP A 451 18.36 10.09 6.82
N GLU A 452 18.30 8.98 7.55
CA GLU A 452 18.00 7.64 6.99
C GLU A 452 16.56 7.62 6.44
N ARG A 453 15.58 8.12 7.21
CA ARG A 453 14.18 8.25 6.76
C ARG A 453 14.01 9.23 5.61
N GLU A 454 14.63 10.41 5.69
CA GLU A 454 14.51 11.44 4.64
C GLU A 454 15.10 10.95 3.31
N ARG A 455 16.25 10.26 3.33
CA ARG A 455 16.80 9.60 2.13
C ARG A 455 15.84 8.58 1.53
N ARG A 456 15.26 7.66 2.32
CA ARG A 456 14.31 6.66 1.77
C ARG A 456 13.01 7.29 1.23
N VAL A 457 12.55 8.39 1.81
CA VAL A 457 11.41 9.15 1.26
C VAL A 457 11.78 9.82 -0.07
N ASP A 458 12.97 10.41 -0.17
CA ASP A 458 13.43 11.06 -1.40
C ASP A 458 13.75 10.04 -2.53
N GLU A 459 14.25 8.86 -2.18
CA GLU A 459 14.35 7.70 -3.10
C GLU A 459 12.98 7.35 -3.70
N VAL A 460 11.96 7.12 -2.87
CA VAL A 460 10.61 6.75 -3.32
C VAL A 460 9.93 7.88 -4.12
N LEU A 461 10.20 9.14 -3.77
CA LEU A 461 9.72 10.29 -4.53
C LEU A 461 10.35 10.35 -5.94
N ALA A 462 11.62 10.00 -6.07
CA ALA A 462 12.28 9.90 -7.37
C ALA A 462 11.77 8.69 -8.18
N GLU A 463 11.71 7.51 -7.55
CA GLU A 463 11.26 6.23 -8.12
C GLU A 463 9.85 6.30 -8.76
N LEU A 464 8.98 7.19 -8.27
CA LEU A 464 7.60 7.35 -8.77
C LEU A 464 7.37 8.65 -9.57
N GLY A 465 8.43 9.43 -9.83
CA GLY A 465 8.33 10.73 -10.51
C GLY A 465 7.59 11.81 -9.70
N LEU A 466 7.51 11.66 -8.38
CA LEU A 466 6.79 12.53 -7.46
C LEU A 466 7.64 13.67 -6.87
N THR A 467 8.96 13.69 -7.10
CA THR A 467 9.88 14.73 -6.59
C THR A 467 9.41 16.17 -6.85
N PRO A 468 8.89 16.57 -8.05
CA PRO A 468 8.36 17.91 -8.27
C PRO A 468 7.15 18.25 -7.38
N HIS A 469 6.41 17.22 -6.95
CA HIS A 469 5.20 17.32 -6.13
C HIS A 469 5.43 17.00 -4.65
N ALA A 470 6.69 16.85 -4.22
CA ALA A 470 7.08 16.55 -2.85
C ALA A 470 6.54 17.57 -1.82
N ARG A 471 6.41 18.84 -2.22
CA ARG A 471 5.86 19.94 -1.39
C ARG A 471 4.40 20.29 -1.71
N THR A 472 3.80 19.70 -2.74
CA THR A 472 2.38 19.88 -3.08
C THR A 472 1.51 19.17 -2.04
N ARG A 473 0.39 19.78 -1.64
CA ARG A 473 -0.63 19.12 -0.82
C ARG A 473 -1.28 18.00 -1.60
N ILE A 474 -1.54 16.87 -0.94
CA ILE A 474 -2.15 15.70 -1.59
C ILE A 474 -3.53 16.05 -2.17
N ASP A 475 -4.34 16.89 -1.51
CA ASP A 475 -5.63 17.39 -2.02
C ASP A 475 -5.55 18.26 -3.29
N LYS A 476 -4.34 18.66 -3.74
CA LYS A 476 -4.10 19.39 -5.00
C LYS A 476 -3.43 18.57 -6.10
N LEU A 477 -3.15 17.29 -5.85
CA LEU A 477 -2.64 16.35 -6.86
C LEU A 477 -3.74 15.88 -7.82
N SER A 478 -3.37 15.53 -9.05
CA SER A 478 -4.25 14.80 -9.99
C SER A 478 -4.57 13.38 -9.48
N GLY A 479 -5.53 12.70 -10.10
CA GLY A 479 -5.89 11.32 -9.75
C GLY A 479 -4.70 10.36 -9.81
N GLY A 480 -4.01 10.31 -10.96
CA GLY A 480 -2.84 9.44 -11.15
C GLY A 480 -1.69 9.80 -10.19
N GLN A 481 -1.45 11.09 -9.94
CA GLN A 481 -0.47 11.51 -8.93
C GLN A 481 -0.85 11.05 -7.51
N ARG A 482 -2.13 11.14 -7.14
CA ARG A 482 -2.65 10.67 -5.84
C ARG A 482 -2.45 9.16 -5.66
N LYS A 483 -2.77 8.35 -6.67
CA LYS A 483 -2.54 6.91 -6.63
C LYS A 483 -1.05 6.58 -6.50
N ARG A 484 -0.16 7.31 -7.18
CA ARG A 484 1.30 7.17 -6.98
C ARG A 484 1.72 7.46 -5.53
N VAL A 485 1.09 8.40 -4.82
CA VAL A 485 1.34 8.59 -3.37
C VAL A 485 0.84 7.40 -2.53
N SER A 486 -0.27 6.78 -2.91
CA SER A 486 -0.74 5.54 -2.26
C SER A 486 0.20 4.35 -2.48
N VAL A 487 0.82 4.25 -3.66
CA VAL A 487 1.92 3.28 -3.96
C VAL A 487 3.17 3.62 -3.15
N ALA A 488 3.58 4.90 -3.11
CA ALA A 488 4.75 5.38 -2.37
C ALA A 488 4.74 4.95 -0.90
N LEU A 489 3.57 5.00 -0.24
CA LEU A 489 3.41 4.59 1.15
C LEU A 489 3.73 3.11 1.41
N GLU A 490 3.50 2.22 0.44
CA GLU A 490 3.87 0.81 0.57
C GLU A 490 5.32 0.57 0.12
N LEU A 491 5.81 1.28 -0.91
CA LEU A 491 7.20 1.18 -1.35
C LEU A 491 8.23 1.67 -0.32
N LEU A 492 7.83 2.47 0.69
CA LEU A 492 8.70 2.86 1.80
C LEU A 492 9.47 1.65 2.37
N THR A 493 8.76 0.55 2.65
CA THR A 493 9.31 -0.66 3.27
C THR A 493 9.95 -1.65 2.29
N LYS A 494 10.11 -1.29 1.01
CA LYS A 494 10.70 -2.14 -0.05
C LYS A 494 10.10 -3.57 -0.17
N PRO A 495 8.77 -3.74 -0.22
CA PRO A 495 8.18 -5.06 -0.47
C PRO A 495 8.63 -5.62 -1.83
N SER A 496 8.90 -6.91 -1.87
CA SER A 496 9.19 -7.69 -3.09
C SER A 496 7.92 -8.02 -3.86
N LEU A 497 6.79 -8.19 -3.15
CA LEU A 497 5.49 -8.53 -3.70
C LEU A 497 4.51 -7.37 -3.47
N LEU A 498 3.98 -6.77 -4.54
CA LEU A 498 3.09 -5.60 -4.47
C LEU A 498 1.73 -5.88 -5.10
N PHE A 499 0.68 -5.90 -4.29
CA PHE A 499 -0.69 -5.99 -4.76
C PHE A 499 -1.35 -4.61 -4.86
N LEU A 500 -2.12 -4.38 -5.92
CA LEU A 500 -2.93 -3.20 -6.12
C LEU A 500 -4.37 -3.57 -6.46
N ASP A 501 -5.31 -3.08 -5.65
CA ASP A 501 -6.75 -3.18 -5.92
C ASP A 501 -7.19 -1.93 -6.72
N GLU A 502 -7.66 -2.16 -7.94
CA GLU A 502 -8.10 -1.16 -8.93
C GLU A 502 -7.25 0.14 -8.94
N PRO A 503 -5.96 0.07 -9.32
CA PRO A 503 -5.06 1.23 -9.29
C PRO A 503 -5.43 2.35 -10.26
N THR A 504 -6.24 2.07 -11.28
CA THR A 504 -6.57 3.04 -12.34
C THR A 504 -8.06 3.35 -12.50
N SER A 505 -8.90 2.85 -11.57
CA SER A 505 -10.31 3.24 -11.47
C SER A 505 -10.45 4.76 -11.28
N GLY A 506 -11.33 5.38 -12.06
CA GLY A 506 -11.61 6.82 -11.98
C GLY A 506 -10.51 7.73 -12.55
N LEU A 507 -9.52 7.18 -13.26
CA LEU A 507 -8.56 7.95 -14.05
C LEU A 507 -9.06 8.13 -15.49
N ASP A 508 -8.55 9.14 -16.19
CA ASP A 508 -8.65 9.19 -17.65
C ASP A 508 -7.70 8.15 -18.30
N PRO A 509 -7.95 7.72 -19.56
CA PRO A 509 -7.13 6.71 -20.24
C PRO A 509 -5.63 7.04 -20.35
N GLY A 510 -5.27 8.33 -20.38
CA GLY A 510 -3.88 8.77 -20.40
C GLY A 510 -3.19 8.50 -19.05
N LEU A 511 -3.86 8.87 -17.95
CA LEU A 511 -3.37 8.56 -16.61
C LEU A 511 -3.46 7.06 -16.24
N ASP A 512 -4.45 6.30 -16.74
CA ASP A 512 -4.48 4.82 -16.63
C ASP A 512 -3.20 4.23 -17.23
N LYS A 513 -2.94 4.52 -18.51
CA LYS A 513 -1.73 4.08 -19.21
C LYS A 513 -0.45 4.45 -18.46
N THR A 514 -0.29 5.72 -18.05
CA THR A 514 0.92 6.21 -17.36
C THR A 514 1.07 5.66 -15.93
N VAL A 515 0.03 5.03 -15.35
CA VAL A 515 0.14 4.26 -14.10
C VAL A 515 0.50 2.80 -14.41
N MET A 516 -0.10 2.18 -15.42
CA MET A 516 0.23 0.81 -15.83
C MET A 516 1.67 0.66 -16.33
N GLU A 517 2.20 1.64 -17.07
CA GLU A 517 3.61 1.68 -17.47
C GLU A 517 4.55 1.75 -16.25
N LEU A 518 4.26 2.62 -15.28
CA LEU A 518 5.02 2.72 -14.03
C LEU A 518 4.96 1.42 -13.19
N LEU A 519 3.81 0.72 -13.18
CA LEU A 519 3.69 -0.57 -12.50
C LEU A 519 4.48 -1.68 -13.21
N LYS A 520 4.62 -1.61 -14.54
CA LYS A 520 5.51 -2.52 -15.30
C LYS A 520 6.98 -2.23 -14.99
N GLU A 521 7.39 -0.95 -14.99
CA GLU A 521 8.74 -0.53 -14.61
C GLU A 521 9.10 -1.01 -13.19
N LEU A 522 8.24 -0.74 -12.20
CA LEU A 522 8.42 -1.19 -10.82
C LEU A 522 8.58 -2.70 -10.67
N ALA A 523 7.95 -3.48 -11.56
CA ALA A 523 8.09 -4.93 -11.59
C ALA A 523 9.44 -5.37 -12.18
N HIS A 524 9.77 -4.86 -13.37
CA HIS A 524 10.98 -5.23 -14.11
C HIS A 524 12.27 -4.78 -13.40
N ASP A 525 12.18 -3.75 -12.54
CA ASP A 525 13.26 -3.29 -11.65
C ASP A 525 13.48 -4.17 -10.41
N GLY A 526 12.69 -5.24 -10.20
CA GLY A 526 12.98 -6.27 -9.21
C GLY A 526 11.83 -6.62 -8.25
N ARG A 527 10.57 -6.53 -8.67
CA ARG A 527 9.39 -6.82 -7.83
C ARG A 527 8.33 -7.61 -8.59
N THR A 528 7.56 -8.43 -7.89
CA THR A 528 6.39 -9.09 -8.47
C THR A 528 5.16 -8.24 -8.17
N VAL A 529 4.46 -7.76 -9.20
CA VAL A 529 3.38 -6.77 -9.08
C VAL A 529 2.06 -7.38 -9.57
N ILE A 530 1.02 -7.37 -8.74
CA ILE A 530 -0.30 -7.91 -9.06
C ILE A 530 -1.33 -6.78 -9.08
N VAL A 531 -2.01 -6.61 -10.20
CA VAL A 531 -3.04 -5.58 -10.42
C VAL A 531 -4.41 -6.23 -10.56
N VAL A 532 -5.29 -6.06 -9.58
CA VAL A 532 -6.71 -6.33 -9.76
C VAL A 532 -7.34 -5.14 -10.49
N THR A 533 -8.05 -5.37 -11.60
CA THR A 533 -8.68 -4.27 -12.35
C THR A 533 -9.95 -4.68 -13.07
N HIS A 534 -10.75 -3.68 -13.43
CA HIS A 534 -11.84 -3.77 -14.40
C HIS A 534 -11.56 -2.97 -15.69
N SER A 535 -10.52 -2.12 -15.72
CA SER A 535 -10.07 -1.49 -16.98
C SER A 535 -9.45 -2.57 -17.86
N THR A 536 -9.91 -2.65 -19.11
CA THR A 536 -9.38 -3.57 -20.12
C THR A 536 -8.43 -2.89 -21.11
N GLU A 537 -8.31 -1.56 -21.07
CA GLU A 537 -7.62 -0.77 -22.10
C GLU A 537 -6.11 -1.01 -22.11
N ASN A 538 -5.50 -1.04 -20.91
CA ASN A 538 -4.05 -1.09 -20.73
C ASN A 538 -3.51 -2.48 -20.32
N LEU A 539 -4.31 -3.54 -20.47
CA LEU A 539 -3.92 -4.92 -20.10
C LEU A 539 -2.72 -5.45 -20.88
N VAL A 540 -2.44 -4.93 -22.08
CA VAL A 540 -1.28 -5.30 -22.92
C VAL A 540 0.06 -4.96 -22.24
N ALA A 541 0.07 -4.06 -21.24
CA ALA A 541 1.26 -3.81 -20.43
C ALA A 541 1.66 -5.02 -19.53
N CYS A 542 0.73 -5.94 -19.24
CA CYS A 542 0.91 -7.01 -18.27
C CYS A 542 1.55 -8.27 -18.90
N ASP A 543 2.47 -8.90 -18.19
CA ASP A 543 3.18 -10.10 -18.65
C ASP A 543 2.33 -11.37 -18.47
N ARG A 544 1.40 -11.33 -17.52
CA ARG A 544 0.39 -12.37 -17.28
C ARG A 544 -0.97 -11.76 -16.97
N LEU A 545 -2.01 -12.51 -17.28
CA LEU A 545 -3.41 -12.16 -17.06
C LEU A 545 -4.16 -13.38 -16.53
N LEU A 546 -4.74 -13.23 -15.34
CA LEU A 546 -5.70 -14.15 -14.74
C LEU A 546 -7.12 -13.64 -15.02
N VAL A 547 -7.98 -14.50 -15.57
CA VAL A 547 -9.40 -14.19 -15.79
C VAL A 547 -10.25 -15.06 -14.87
N LEU A 548 -11.01 -14.43 -13.98
CA LEU A 548 -11.99 -15.08 -13.12
C LEU A 548 -13.40 -14.93 -13.70
N VAL A 549 -14.21 -15.99 -13.54
CA VAL A 549 -15.63 -16.03 -13.91
C VAL A 549 -16.53 -16.13 -12.68
N PRO A 550 -17.85 -15.88 -12.81
CA PRO A 550 -18.82 -16.12 -11.73
C PRO A 550 -18.69 -17.51 -11.10
N GLY A 551 -18.93 -17.58 -9.79
CA GLY A 551 -18.54 -18.73 -8.94
C GLY A 551 -17.09 -18.66 -8.41
N GLY A 552 -16.26 -17.75 -8.93
CA GLY A 552 -14.89 -17.56 -8.45
C GLY A 552 -13.92 -18.62 -8.96
N ARG A 553 -14.13 -19.10 -10.19
CA ARG A 553 -13.29 -20.08 -10.89
C ARG A 553 -12.39 -19.38 -11.91
N MET A 554 -11.25 -20.00 -12.26
CA MET A 554 -10.30 -19.50 -13.26
C MET A 554 -10.70 -19.94 -14.67
N ALA A 555 -10.94 -18.98 -15.57
CA ALA A 555 -11.27 -19.21 -16.99
C ALA A 555 -10.10 -18.94 -17.96
N TYR A 556 -9.03 -18.29 -17.51
CA TYR A 556 -7.78 -18.17 -18.25
C TYR A 556 -6.61 -17.77 -17.35
N TYR A 557 -5.42 -18.27 -17.67
CA TYR A 557 -4.14 -17.77 -17.17
C TYR A 557 -3.06 -17.86 -18.26
N GLY A 558 -2.37 -16.74 -18.52
CA GLY A 558 -1.32 -16.63 -19.53
C GLY A 558 -1.12 -15.18 -20.01
N PRO A 559 -0.37 -14.92 -21.09
CA PRO A 559 -0.21 -13.57 -21.66
C PRO A 559 -1.56 -12.98 -22.13
N PRO A 560 -1.76 -11.65 -22.07
CA PRO A 560 -3.01 -11.01 -22.50
C PRO A 560 -3.39 -11.32 -23.96
N GLU A 561 -2.44 -11.30 -24.88
CA GLU A 561 -2.70 -11.55 -26.31
C GLU A 561 -3.16 -12.98 -26.61
N GLU A 562 -2.61 -13.97 -25.90
CA GLU A 562 -3.05 -15.36 -26.01
C GLU A 562 -4.45 -15.58 -25.41
N GLY A 563 -4.88 -14.69 -24.50
CA GLY A 563 -6.20 -14.73 -23.87
C GLY A 563 -7.33 -14.37 -24.82
N LEU A 564 -7.20 -13.30 -25.60
CA LEU A 564 -8.18 -12.97 -26.66
C LEU A 564 -8.29 -14.11 -27.68
N ARG A 565 -7.15 -14.72 -28.05
CA ARG A 565 -7.07 -15.93 -28.91
C ARG A 565 -7.57 -17.22 -28.24
N HIS A 566 -7.78 -17.23 -26.92
CA HIS A 566 -8.39 -18.35 -26.18
C HIS A 566 -9.91 -18.27 -26.24
N PHE A 567 -10.46 -17.08 -25.98
CA PHE A 567 -11.90 -16.83 -26.02
C PHE A 567 -12.47 -16.61 -27.44
N GLY A 568 -11.62 -16.56 -28.47
CA GLY A 568 -12.03 -16.29 -29.87
C GLY A 568 -12.48 -14.85 -30.13
N ALA A 569 -12.14 -13.94 -29.22
CA ALA A 569 -12.61 -12.55 -29.20
C ALA A 569 -11.60 -11.58 -29.82
N LYS A 570 -12.08 -10.44 -30.30
CA LYS A 570 -11.29 -9.29 -30.76
C LYS A 570 -11.03 -8.28 -29.62
N ALA A 571 -11.92 -8.21 -28.63
CA ALA A 571 -11.78 -7.31 -27.49
C ALA A 571 -12.31 -7.94 -26.18
N TRP A 572 -11.74 -7.53 -25.04
CA TRP A 572 -12.14 -8.02 -23.72
C TRP A 572 -13.61 -7.73 -23.36
N ALA A 573 -14.19 -6.66 -23.91
CA ALA A 573 -15.61 -6.37 -23.79
C ALA A 573 -16.51 -7.48 -24.41
N GLU A 574 -16.05 -8.16 -25.46
CA GLU A 574 -16.76 -9.30 -26.06
C GLU A 574 -16.65 -10.54 -25.16
N VAL A 575 -15.50 -10.75 -24.51
CA VAL A 575 -15.27 -11.85 -23.56
C VAL A 575 -16.19 -11.72 -22.34
N PHE A 576 -16.30 -10.55 -21.74
CA PHE A 576 -17.22 -10.33 -20.62
C PHE A 576 -18.69 -10.47 -21.04
N GLN A 577 -19.06 -9.99 -22.24
CA GLN A 577 -20.39 -10.25 -22.80
C GLN A 577 -20.69 -11.73 -23.04
N ALA A 578 -19.68 -12.56 -23.33
CA ALA A 578 -19.87 -14.01 -23.42
C ALA A 578 -20.12 -14.63 -22.03
N PHE A 579 -19.39 -14.21 -20.99
CA PHE A 579 -19.64 -14.67 -19.61
C PHE A 579 -21.05 -14.32 -19.11
N ASP A 580 -21.58 -13.16 -19.48
CA ASP A 580 -22.95 -12.74 -19.11
C ASP A 580 -24.04 -13.44 -19.93
N ARG A 581 -23.74 -13.90 -21.17
CA ARG A 581 -24.67 -14.63 -22.05
C ARG A 581 -24.67 -16.14 -21.82
N GLU A 582 -23.55 -16.71 -21.41
CA GLU A 582 -23.30 -18.14 -21.27
C GLU A 582 -22.88 -18.47 -19.82
N PRO A 583 -23.76 -18.21 -18.82
CA PRO A 583 -23.41 -18.35 -17.39
C PRO A 583 -23.22 -19.82 -16.97
N ASP A 584 -23.90 -20.76 -17.63
CA ASP A 584 -23.86 -22.19 -17.33
C ASP A 584 -22.68 -22.92 -18.01
N ARG A 585 -21.91 -22.23 -18.86
CA ARG A 585 -20.79 -22.80 -19.60
C ARG A 585 -19.57 -23.00 -18.70
N ASP A 586 -18.93 -24.17 -18.79
CA ASP A 586 -17.74 -24.47 -17.98
C ASP A 586 -16.44 -23.91 -18.58
N TRP A 587 -16.36 -22.58 -18.61
CA TRP A 587 -15.16 -21.82 -18.99
C TRP A 587 -13.89 -22.27 -18.24
N ALA A 588 -14.03 -22.82 -17.02
CA ALA A 588 -12.91 -23.30 -16.22
C ALA A 588 -12.44 -24.70 -16.64
N GLY A 589 -13.36 -25.63 -16.94
CA GLY A 589 -13.04 -26.93 -17.54
C GLY A 589 -12.43 -26.81 -18.95
N GLU A 590 -12.97 -25.92 -19.79
CA GLU A 590 -12.40 -25.58 -21.10
C GLU A 590 -10.98 -25.03 -21.00
N PHE A 591 -10.69 -24.16 -20.03
CA PHE A 591 -9.33 -23.70 -19.80
C PHE A 591 -8.42 -24.81 -19.27
N ARG A 592 -8.86 -25.57 -18.24
CA ARG A 592 -8.10 -26.66 -17.60
C ARG A 592 -7.67 -27.74 -18.58
N THR A 593 -8.48 -28.01 -19.61
CA THR A 593 -8.18 -28.98 -20.68
C THR A 593 -7.34 -28.40 -21.83
N SER A 594 -7.08 -27.08 -21.84
CA SER A 594 -6.34 -26.42 -22.93
C SER A 594 -4.82 -26.58 -22.82
N PRO A 595 -4.09 -26.56 -23.95
CA PRO A 595 -2.62 -26.52 -23.95
C PRO A 595 -2.03 -25.31 -23.20
N ARG A 596 -2.81 -24.22 -23.04
CA ARG A 596 -2.38 -23.02 -22.32
C ARG A 596 -2.34 -23.24 -20.81
N TRP A 597 -3.30 -23.98 -20.25
CA TRP A 597 -3.24 -24.39 -18.83
C TRP A 597 -2.01 -25.26 -18.58
N ALA A 598 -1.73 -26.24 -19.45
CA ALA A 598 -0.52 -27.06 -19.33
C ALA A 598 0.76 -26.22 -19.36
N ARG A 599 0.86 -25.25 -20.29
CA ARG A 599 2.01 -24.35 -20.47
C ARG A 599 2.22 -23.35 -19.33
N TYR A 600 1.15 -22.77 -18.77
CA TYR A 600 1.24 -21.63 -17.84
C TYR A 600 0.86 -21.94 -16.39
N VAL A 601 0.14 -23.04 -16.13
CA VAL A 601 -0.23 -23.48 -14.78
C VAL A 601 0.43 -24.83 -14.47
N GLY A 602 0.23 -25.83 -15.32
CA GLY A 602 0.74 -27.20 -15.11
C GLY A 602 2.25 -27.28 -14.88
N HIS A 603 3.06 -26.65 -15.74
CA HIS A 603 4.52 -26.61 -15.58
C HIS A 603 4.97 -25.81 -14.32
N GLY A 604 4.20 -24.80 -13.90
CA GLY A 604 4.54 -23.96 -12.74
C GLY A 604 4.12 -24.55 -11.38
N MET A 605 3.25 -25.56 -11.37
CA MET A 605 2.78 -26.24 -10.15
C MET A 605 3.71 -27.40 -9.71
N GLY A 606 4.76 -27.71 -10.46
CA GLY A 606 5.60 -28.91 -10.27
C GLY A 606 6.48 -28.97 -9.01
N GLY A 607 6.50 -27.93 -8.17
CA GLY A 607 7.33 -27.82 -6.96
C GLY A 607 6.67 -28.31 -5.67
N ALA A 608 5.77 -29.29 -5.73
CA ALA A 608 4.89 -29.66 -4.61
C ALA A 608 5.61 -30.50 -3.52
N VAL A 609 6.20 -29.82 -2.54
CA VAL A 609 6.45 -30.38 -1.19
C VAL A 609 5.10 -30.49 -0.44
N GLY A 610 4.97 -31.43 0.49
CA GLY A 610 3.71 -31.75 1.18
C GLY A 610 3.06 -30.62 2.01
N PRO A 611 1.92 -30.88 2.65
CA PRO A 611 1.26 -29.94 3.54
C PRO A 611 2.07 -29.71 4.82
N THR A 612 2.21 -28.45 5.23
CA THR A 612 2.87 -28.06 6.49
C THR A 612 1.83 -27.95 7.60
N ASP A 613 2.10 -28.52 8.79
CA ASP A 613 1.18 -28.41 9.93
C ASP A 613 0.95 -26.95 10.33
N ALA A 614 -0.31 -26.51 10.30
CA ALA A 614 -0.72 -25.14 10.57
C ALA A 614 -0.56 -24.77 12.05
N ARG A 615 0.63 -24.28 12.42
CA ARG A 615 0.95 -23.81 13.77
C ARG A 615 0.07 -22.62 14.18
N PRO A 616 -0.28 -22.47 15.47
CA PRO A 616 -1.04 -21.33 15.94
C PRO A 616 -0.24 -20.03 15.71
N PRO A 617 -0.87 -18.96 15.16
CA PRO A 617 -0.14 -17.78 14.73
C PRO A 617 0.48 -17.03 15.91
N ALA A 618 1.68 -16.49 15.69
CA ALA A 618 2.50 -15.85 16.70
C ALA A 618 1.79 -14.68 17.42
N PRO A 619 2.19 -14.35 18.66
CA PRO A 619 1.78 -13.09 19.29
C PRO A 619 2.25 -11.91 18.43
N PRO A 620 1.41 -10.86 18.26
CA PRO A 620 1.75 -9.71 17.41
C PRO A 620 3.01 -8.99 17.94
N PRO A 621 3.81 -8.37 17.05
CA PRO A 621 5.17 -7.92 17.37
C PRO A 621 5.22 -6.91 18.53
N PRO A 622 6.35 -6.86 19.26
CA PRO A 622 6.63 -5.80 20.22
C PRO A 622 6.38 -4.43 19.59
N ARG A 623 5.66 -3.59 20.32
CA ARG A 623 5.30 -2.26 19.81
C ARG A 623 6.56 -1.39 19.81
N GLN A 624 6.72 -0.52 18.81
CA GLN A 624 7.57 0.66 18.96
C GLN A 624 7.30 1.33 20.32
N SER A 625 8.29 2.04 20.88
CA SER A 625 8.08 2.85 22.08
C SER A 625 6.74 3.60 21.99
N LYS A 626 5.82 3.29 22.93
CA LYS A 626 4.45 3.84 22.92
C LYS A 626 4.48 5.38 22.91
N PHE A 627 5.52 5.96 23.51
CA PHE A 627 5.80 7.39 23.52
C PHE A 627 6.26 7.93 22.17
N ALA A 628 7.08 7.19 21.42
CA ALA A 628 7.46 7.56 20.06
C ALA A 628 6.25 7.56 19.11
N GLN A 629 5.42 6.51 19.15
CA GLN A 629 4.13 6.50 18.43
C GLN A 629 3.25 7.67 18.83
N LEU A 630 3.10 7.95 20.13
CA LEU A 630 2.30 9.07 20.63
C LEU A 630 2.79 10.41 20.08
N SER A 631 4.11 10.66 20.13
CA SER A 631 4.74 11.87 19.59
C SER A 631 4.51 12.02 18.09
N THR A 632 4.72 10.96 17.30
CA THR A 632 4.48 10.98 15.85
C THR A 632 3.02 11.24 15.51
N LEU A 633 2.07 10.60 16.20
CA LEU A 633 0.64 10.81 15.96
C LEU A 633 0.19 12.21 16.36
N CYS A 634 0.63 12.73 17.52
CA CYS A 634 0.33 14.10 17.94
C CYS A 634 0.91 15.13 16.96
N ARG A 635 2.18 14.97 16.55
CA ARG A 635 2.82 15.85 15.54
C ARG A 635 2.10 15.78 14.19
N ARG A 636 1.72 14.58 13.72
CA ARG A 636 0.96 14.38 12.49
C ARG A 636 -0.42 15.03 12.55
N TYR A 637 -1.18 14.77 13.60
CA TYR A 637 -2.54 15.27 13.73
C TYR A 637 -2.57 16.79 13.89
N LEU A 638 -1.65 17.36 14.67
CA LEU A 638 -1.45 18.81 14.72
C LEU A 638 -1.10 19.37 13.33
N SER A 639 -0.20 18.71 12.57
CA SER A 639 0.17 19.12 11.21
C SER A 639 -1.01 19.07 10.23
N VAL A 640 -1.91 18.07 10.36
CA VAL A 640 -3.15 17.97 9.58
C VAL A 640 -4.08 19.14 9.90
N ILE A 641 -4.32 19.40 11.20
CA ILE A 641 -5.15 20.51 11.67
C ILE A 641 -4.59 21.84 11.17
N THR A 642 -3.29 22.10 11.35
CA THR A 642 -2.67 23.37 10.94
C THR A 642 -2.58 23.56 9.43
N SER A 643 -2.64 22.47 8.66
CA SER A 643 -2.69 22.54 7.19
C SER A 643 -4.09 22.92 6.67
N ASP A 644 -5.15 22.65 7.43
CA ASP A 644 -6.51 23.05 7.06
C ASP A 644 -6.85 24.44 7.63
N ARG A 645 -6.53 25.49 6.88
CA ARG A 645 -6.82 26.88 7.24
C ARG A 645 -8.32 27.13 7.46
N SER A 646 -9.20 26.44 6.73
CA SER A 646 -10.65 26.60 6.87
C SER A 646 -11.14 26.00 8.19
N TYR A 647 -10.63 24.82 8.55
CA TYR A 647 -10.91 24.20 9.84
C TYR A 647 -10.29 24.99 11.01
N LEU A 648 -9.05 25.50 10.89
CA LEU A 648 -8.45 26.39 11.89
C LEU A 648 -9.30 27.63 12.16
N VAL A 649 -9.77 28.32 11.12
CA VAL A 649 -10.60 29.53 11.27
C VAL A 649 -11.92 29.18 11.96
N LEU A 650 -12.59 28.08 11.56
CA LEU A 650 -13.81 27.62 12.23
C LEU A 650 -13.57 27.27 13.72
N LEU A 651 -12.47 26.57 14.01
CA LEU A 651 -12.09 26.13 15.35
C LEU A 651 -11.77 27.30 16.29
N GLY A 652 -11.12 28.35 15.76
CA GLY A 652 -10.86 29.59 16.50
C GLY A 652 -12.08 30.49 16.64
N LEU A 653 -12.97 30.54 15.64
CA LEU A 653 -14.15 31.40 15.63
C LEU A 653 -15.32 30.86 16.48
N MET A 654 -15.48 29.53 16.56
CA MET A 654 -16.54 28.89 17.35
C MET A 654 -16.62 29.34 18.83
N PRO A 655 -15.52 29.35 19.63
CA PRO A 655 -15.57 29.84 21.01
C PRO A 655 -15.81 31.35 21.10
N LEU A 656 -15.42 32.13 20.09
CA LEU A 656 -15.64 33.58 20.06
C LEU A 656 -17.13 33.91 19.84
N ILE A 657 -17.77 33.25 18.87
CA ILE A 657 -19.21 33.37 18.61
C ILE A 657 -20.00 32.91 19.84
N MET A 658 -19.66 31.74 20.38
CA MET A 658 -20.41 31.18 21.51
C MET A 658 -20.19 31.97 22.81
N GLY A 659 -18.97 32.47 23.04
CA GLY A 659 -18.65 33.40 24.13
C GLY A 659 -19.42 34.71 24.01
N GLY A 660 -19.50 35.28 22.80
CA GLY A 660 -20.30 36.47 22.50
C GLY A 660 -21.80 36.25 22.72
N LEU A 661 -22.32 35.08 22.37
CA LEU A 661 -23.71 34.71 22.63
C LEU A 661 -24.00 34.61 24.14
N ILE A 662 -23.09 34.04 24.93
CA ILE A 662 -23.20 34.03 26.40
C ILE A 662 -23.12 35.46 26.95
N ALA A 663 -22.18 36.28 26.47
CA ALA A 663 -22.02 37.66 26.90
C ALA A 663 -23.31 38.46 26.69
N ALA A 664 -23.98 38.28 25.55
CA ALA A 664 -25.24 38.92 25.18
C ALA A 664 -26.46 38.53 26.04
N ILE A 665 -26.39 37.45 26.84
CA ILE A 665 -27.47 37.09 27.78
C ILE A 665 -27.53 38.15 28.90
N PRO A 666 -28.69 38.83 29.11
CA PRO A 666 -28.84 39.77 30.20
C PRO A 666 -28.60 39.10 31.56
N ALA A 667 -27.78 39.74 32.40
CA ALA A 667 -27.57 39.36 33.78
C ALA A 667 -27.25 40.64 34.61
N PRO A 668 -28.26 41.49 34.91
CA PRO A 668 -28.05 42.81 35.51
C PRO A 668 -27.41 42.75 36.91
N LYS A 669 -27.54 41.63 37.61
CA LYS A 669 -26.90 41.33 38.90
C LYS A 669 -25.62 40.48 38.76
N GLY A 670 -25.21 40.18 37.53
CA GLY A 670 -24.15 39.22 37.23
C GLY A 670 -24.46 37.83 37.79
N LEU A 671 -23.44 37.16 38.34
CA LEU A 671 -23.54 35.90 39.10
C LEU A 671 -23.54 36.18 40.61
N THR A 672 -24.23 37.24 41.05
CA THR A 672 -24.30 37.68 42.46
C THR A 672 -25.70 38.16 42.84
N GLY A 673 -25.97 38.36 44.14
CA GLY A 673 -27.12 39.13 44.60
C GLY A 673 -27.60 38.74 45.99
N PRO A 674 -28.58 39.48 46.55
CA PRO A 674 -29.33 39.04 47.73
C PRO A 674 -30.08 37.73 47.45
N PRO A 675 -30.29 36.87 48.47
CA PRO A 675 -30.89 35.56 48.31
C PRO A 675 -32.28 35.61 47.68
N GLY A 676 -32.56 34.65 46.79
CA GLY A 676 -33.85 34.57 46.11
C GLY A 676 -34.06 35.56 44.96
N THR A 677 -33.10 36.45 44.64
CA THR A 677 -33.37 37.62 43.77
C THR A 677 -32.72 37.61 42.38
N ASN A 678 -31.93 36.60 42.00
CA ASN A 678 -31.24 36.54 40.71
C ASN A 678 -31.53 35.22 39.97
N ALA A 679 -32.59 35.21 39.15
CA ALA A 679 -32.90 34.08 38.27
C ALA A 679 -31.97 34.03 37.04
N ASP A 680 -31.49 35.18 36.56
CA ASP A 680 -30.72 35.30 35.32
C ASP A 680 -29.36 34.58 35.40
N ALA A 681 -28.77 34.50 36.60
CA ALA A 681 -27.53 33.76 36.84
C ALA A 681 -27.64 32.28 36.44
N ALA A 682 -28.77 31.62 36.74
CA ALA A 682 -28.99 30.23 36.37
C ALA A 682 -29.08 30.06 34.85
N SER A 683 -29.77 30.97 34.16
CA SER A 683 -29.86 31.00 32.70
C SER A 683 -28.50 31.24 32.05
N LYS A 684 -27.68 32.16 32.58
CA LYS A 684 -26.36 32.48 32.02
C LYS A 684 -25.35 31.36 32.24
N LEU A 685 -25.35 30.70 33.41
CA LEU A 685 -24.57 29.48 33.63
C LEU A 685 -25.06 28.31 32.76
N MET A 686 -26.37 28.09 32.63
CA MET A 686 -26.91 27.03 31.78
C MET A 686 -26.41 27.11 30.33
N VAL A 687 -26.37 28.32 29.74
CA VAL A 687 -25.86 28.48 28.37
C VAL A 687 -24.33 28.36 28.31
N LEU A 688 -23.57 28.80 29.32
CA LEU A 688 -22.13 28.56 29.40
C LEU A 688 -21.79 27.06 29.45
N ILE A 689 -22.55 26.29 30.24
CA ILE A 689 -22.43 24.83 30.38
C ILE A 689 -22.81 24.13 29.06
N PHE A 690 -23.94 24.49 28.46
CA PHE A 690 -24.35 23.97 27.15
C PHE A 690 -23.32 24.27 26.05
N ALA A 691 -22.78 25.49 26.04
CA ALA A 691 -21.75 25.92 25.10
C ALA A 691 -20.48 25.07 25.23
N SER A 692 -19.98 24.82 26.45
CA SER A 692 -18.81 23.97 26.65
C SER A 692 -19.08 22.52 26.22
N CYS A 693 -20.27 21.99 26.52
CA CYS A 693 -20.70 20.66 26.03
C CYS A 693 -20.69 20.59 24.50
N PHE A 694 -21.27 21.60 23.83
CA PHE A 694 -21.36 21.67 22.37
C PHE A 694 -19.98 21.78 21.72
N VAL A 695 -19.11 22.67 22.23
CA VAL A 695 -17.73 22.87 21.77
C VAL A 695 -16.92 21.58 21.91
N GLY A 696 -16.86 21.00 23.12
CA GLY A 696 -16.10 19.78 23.39
C GLY A 696 -16.58 18.59 22.54
N THR A 697 -17.90 18.34 22.51
CA THR A 697 -18.48 17.24 21.72
C THR A 697 -18.26 17.48 20.22
N GLY A 698 -18.49 18.70 19.73
CA GLY A 698 -18.39 19.08 18.33
C GLY A 698 -16.98 18.91 17.75
N ASN A 699 -15.95 19.23 18.53
CA ASN A 699 -14.54 18.99 18.17
C ASN A 699 -14.25 17.50 17.90
N ALA A 700 -14.90 16.59 18.63
CA ALA A 700 -14.53 15.17 18.68
C ALA A 700 -15.44 14.23 17.88
N VAL A 701 -16.74 14.56 17.73
CA VAL A 701 -17.78 13.64 17.25
C VAL A 701 -17.52 13.05 15.86
N ARG A 702 -16.70 13.73 15.03
CA ARG A 702 -16.36 13.31 13.66
C ARG A 702 -14.98 12.65 13.51
N GLU A 703 -14.11 12.72 14.50
CA GLU A 703 -12.67 12.51 14.27
C GLU A 703 -12.26 11.05 14.10
N LEU A 704 -12.85 10.11 14.86
CA LEU A 704 -12.50 8.69 14.74
C LEU A 704 -13.19 8.01 13.56
N VAL A 705 -14.40 8.46 13.19
CA VAL A 705 -15.13 7.90 12.04
C VAL A 705 -14.54 8.36 10.70
N LYS A 706 -14.05 9.61 10.60
CA LYS A 706 -13.31 10.11 9.42
C LYS A 706 -12.05 9.28 9.12
N GLU A 707 -11.23 9.04 10.14
CA GLU A 707 -9.92 8.38 9.99
C GLU A 707 -9.98 6.85 10.07
N ARG A 708 -11.18 6.25 10.10
CA ARG A 708 -11.37 4.81 10.40
C ARG A 708 -10.67 3.87 9.41
N THR A 709 -10.56 4.26 8.15
CA THR A 709 -9.83 3.53 7.09
C THR A 709 -8.31 3.61 7.32
N ILE A 710 -7.80 4.80 7.61
CA ILE A 710 -6.40 5.06 7.97
C ILE A 710 -6.01 4.25 9.22
N TYR A 711 -6.78 4.35 10.30
CA TYR A 711 -6.57 3.60 11.54
C TYR A 711 -6.52 2.08 11.30
N ARG A 712 -7.38 1.53 10.44
CA ARG A 712 -7.37 0.10 10.09
C ARG A 712 -6.08 -0.30 9.35
N ARG A 713 -5.64 0.49 8.35
CA ARG A 713 -4.37 0.27 7.61
C ARG A 713 -3.17 0.31 8.57
N GLU A 714 -3.10 1.30 9.45
CA GLU A 714 -1.99 1.47 10.39
C GLU A 714 -2.01 0.46 11.55
N ARG A 715 -3.19 -0.04 11.97
CA ARG A 715 -3.31 -1.14 12.94
C ARG A 715 -2.85 -2.48 12.33
N ALA A 716 -2.95 -2.69 11.03
CA ALA A 716 -2.30 -3.83 10.38
C ALA A 716 -0.76 -3.71 10.44
N ALA A 717 -0.21 -2.50 10.26
CA ALA A 717 1.22 -2.21 10.39
C ALA A 717 1.74 -2.20 11.86
N GLY A 718 0.88 -2.07 12.87
CA GLY A 718 1.27 -2.23 14.29
C GLY A 718 0.73 -1.20 15.28
N LEU A 719 0.12 -0.11 14.79
CA LEU A 719 -0.32 1.07 15.57
C LEU A 719 -1.13 0.74 16.83
N SER A 720 -0.65 1.11 18.02
CA SER A 720 -1.34 0.78 19.28
C SER A 720 -2.67 1.54 19.45
N ALA A 721 -3.79 0.83 19.55
CA ALA A 721 -5.15 1.40 19.64
C ALA A 721 -5.31 2.47 20.74
N GLY A 722 -4.79 2.18 21.93
CA GLY A 722 -4.78 3.13 23.04
C GLY A 722 -3.91 4.37 22.77
N VAL A 723 -2.78 4.22 22.06
CA VAL A 723 -1.89 5.36 21.73
C VAL A 723 -2.52 6.28 20.70
N TYR A 724 -3.23 5.72 19.72
CA TYR A 724 -4.05 6.49 18.77
C TYR A 724 -5.14 7.29 19.50
N LEU A 725 -5.90 6.67 20.42
CA LEU A 725 -6.88 7.38 21.22
C LEU A 725 -6.24 8.46 22.10
N THR A 726 -5.13 8.17 22.79
CA THR A 726 -4.39 9.16 23.59
C THR A 726 -3.89 10.33 22.74
N SER A 727 -3.45 10.11 21.50
CA SER A 727 -3.04 11.24 20.63
C SER A 727 -4.19 12.18 20.29
N LYS A 728 -5.42 11.64 20.12
CA LYS A 728 -6.61 12.45 19.91
C LYS A 728 -6.99 13.19 21.19
N LEU A 729 -6.98 12.51 22.35
CA LEU A 729 -7.27 13.09 23.66
C LEU A 729 -6.34 14.25 24.02
N LEU A 730 -5.03 14.13 23.77
CA LEU A 730 -4.07 15.20 24.09
C LEU A 730 -4.25 16.43 23.18
N VAL A 731 -4.37 16.24 21.86
CA VAL A 731 -4.48 17.35 20.90
C VAL A 731 -5.84 18.05 20.99
N LEU A 732 -6.94 17.28 20.98
CA LEU A 732 -8.29 17.85 21.15
C LEU A 732 -8.50 18.39 22.56
N GLY A 733 -7.85 17.81 23.57
CA GLY A 733 -7.94 18.27 24.95
C GLY A 733 -7.28 19.63 25.15
N LEU A 734 -6.08 19.83 24.58
CA LEU A 734 -5.42 21.15 24.57
C LEU A 734 -6.30 22.20 23.86
N ILE A 735 -6.82 21.87 22.68
CA ILE A 735 -7.74 22.74 21.91
C ILE A 735 -8.97 23.11 22.75
N THR A 736 -9.65 22.12 23.33
CA THR A 736 -10.89 22.30 24.09
C THR A 736 -10.65 23.09 25.38
N THR A 737 -9.48 22.92 26.03
CA THR A 737 -9.09 23.70 27.21
C THR A 737 -8.88 25.18 26.85
N VAL A 738 -8.15 25.48 25.76
CA VAL A 738 -7.98 26.87 25.29
C VAL A 738 -9.32 27.48 24.90
N GLN A 739 -10.18 26.74 24.21
CA GLN A 739 -11.52 27.20 23.86
C GLN A 739 -12.39 27.46 25.11
N ALA A 740 -12.29 26.66 26.16
CA ALA A 740 -13.01 26.89 27.42
C ALA A 740 -12.54 28.16 28.14
N VAL A 741 -11.23 28.44 28.17
CA VAL A 741 -10.69 29.70 28.70
C VAL A 741 -11.24 30.90 27.93
N VAL A 742 -11.27 30.84 26.59
CA VAL A 742 -11.84 31.88 25.72
C VAL A 742 -13.35 32.03 25.95
N LEU A 743 -14.08 30.92 26.07
CA LEU A 743 -15.53 30.88 26.26
C LEU A 743 -15.95 31.54 27.58
N VAL A 744 -15.30 31.17 28.69
CA VAL A 744 -15.54 31.76 30.03
C VAL A 744 -15.07 33.22 30.06
N GLY A 745 -13.89 33.50 29.49
CA GLY A 745 -13.32 34.84 29.41
C GLY A 745 -14.22 35.85 28.70
N ILE A 746 -14.80 35.49 27.55
CA ILE A 746 -15.71 36.36 26.80
C ILE A 746 -17.12 36.36 27.40
N GLY A 747 -17.66 35.18 27.76
CA GLY A 747 -19.02 35.06 28.29
C GLY A 747 -19.27 35.80 29.61
N LEU A 748 -18.21 36.09 30.36
CA LEU A 748 -18.23 36.83 31.63
C LEU A 748 -17.73 38.29 31.53
N VAL A 749 -17.49 38.83 30.33
CA VAL A 749 -17.16 40.27 30.17
C VAL A 749 -18.27 41.13 30.75
N GLY A 750 -17.92 42.03 31.68
CA GLY A 750 -18.85 42.91 32.38
C GLY A 750 -19.76 42.22 33.42
N VAL A 751 -19.61 40.91 33.63
CA VAL A 751 -20.41 40.15 34.60
C VAL A 751 -19.82 40.30 35.99
N LYS A 752 -20.62 40.75 36.95
CA LYS A 752 -20.24 40.77 38.38
C LYS A 752 -20.08 39.34 38.89
N LEU A 753 -18.95 39.05 39.52
CA LEU A 753 -18.63 37.78 40.18
C LEU A 753 -18.68 37.95 41.71
N PRO A 754 -18.90 36.86 42.47
CA PRO A 754 -18.84 36.90 43.94
C PRO A 754 -17.42 37.27 44.44
N PRO A 755 -17.27 37.72 45.70
CA PRO A 755 -15.98 38.15 46.24
C PRO A 755 -14.97 37.01 46.44
N SER A 756 -15.44 35.78 46.58
CA SER A 756 -14.66 34.55 46.74
C SER A 756 -15.37 33.38 46.06
N GLY A 757 -14.60 32.41 45.55
CA GLY A 757 -15.13 31.11 45.15
C GLY A 757 -15.22 30.15 46.34
N VAL A 758 -15.31 28.86 46.06
CA VAL A 758 -15.29 27.79 47.08
C VAL A 758 -13.91 27.64 47.73
N PHE A 759 -12.82 27.90 46.99
CA PHE A 759 -11.44 27.81 47.50
C PHE A 759 -10.43 28.77 46.84
N THR A 760 -10.79 29.43 45.73
CA THR A 760 -9.92 30.36 45.02
C THR A 760 -10.73 31.48 44.33
N SER A 761 -10.19 32.08 43.26
CA SER A 761 -10.92 33.05 42.45
C SER A 761 -12.10 32.38 41.72
N PRO A 762 -13.34 32.93 41.79
CA PRO A 762 -14.49 32.36 41.07
C PRO A 762 -14.25 32.22 39.57
N PHE A 763 -13.50 33.16 38.97
CA PHE A 763 -13.16 33.07 37.55
C PHE A 763 -12.30 31.84 37.24
N LEU A 764 -11.33 31.52 38.09
CA LEU A 764 -10.47 30.35 37.92
C LEU A 764 -11.25 29.05 38.14
N GLU A 765 -12.13 29.00 39.15
CA GLU A 765 -13.00 27.84 39.38
C GLU A 765 -13.99 27.61 38.22
N LEU A 766 -14.61 28.67 37.70
CA LEU A 766 -15.48 28.60 36.52
C LEU A 766 -14.71 28.14 35.27
N VAL A 767 -13.46 28.58 35.07
CA VAL A 767 -12.57 28.07 34.01
C VAL A 767 -12.25 26.58 34.21
N LEU A 768 -11.92 26.14 35.43
CA LEU A 768 -11.60 24.75 35.72
C LEU A 768 -12.80 23.82 35.51
N ALA A 769 -13.97 24.17 36.05
CA ALA A 769 -15.20 23.38 35.91
C ALA A 769 -15.70 23.36 34.46
N THR A 770 -15.73 24.51 33.78
CA THR A 770 -16.15 24.60 32.37
C THR A 770 -15.15 23.90 31.44
N GLY A 771 -13.85 23.94 31.76
CA GLY A 771 -12.78 23.24 31.04
C GLY A 771 -12.87 21.72 31.19
N LEU A 772 -13.00 21.21 32.42
CA LEU A 772 -13.19 19.77 32.66
C LEU A 772 -14.47 19.25 32.00
N LEU A 773 -15.56 20.03 32.05
CA LEU A 773 -16.79 19.71 31.33
C LEU A 773 -16.57 19.58 29.82
N GLY A 774 -15.83 20.52 29.22
CA GLY A 774 -15.49 20.48 27.80
C GLY A 774 -14.66 19.25 27.44
N LEU A 775 -13.65 18.92 28.25
CA LEU A 775 -12.83 17.72 28.10
C LEU A 775 -13.67 16.43 28.20
N VAL A 776 -14.57 16.32 29.18
CA VAL A 776 -15.42 15.12 29.33
C VAL A 776 -16.42 15.02 28.17
N SER A 777 -17.01 16.13 27.74
CA SER A 777 -17.90 16.19 26.57
C SER A 777 -17.16 15.81 25.26
N MET A 778 -15.88 16.18 25.15
CA MET A 778 -14.99 15.71 24.09
C MET A 778 -14.77 14.18 24.14
N THR A 779 -14.55 13.57 25.32
CA THR A 779 -14.46 12.10 25.42
C THR A 779 -15.77 11.40 25.02
N LEU A 780 -16.93 12.00 25.33
CA LEU A 780 -18.23 11.52 24.91
C LEU A 780 -18.42 11.64 23.38
N GLY A 781 -17.95 12.73 22.78
CA GLY A 781 -17.84 12.89 21.33
C GLY A 781 -16.96 11.81 20.68
N LEU A 782 -15.81 11.47 21.27
CA LEU A 782 -14.95 10.37 20.79
C LEU A 782 -15.66 9.01 20.91
N LEU A 783 -16.38 8.73 22.00
CA LEU A 783 -17.18 7.51 22.16
C LEU A 783 -18.25 7.36 21.06
N VAL A 784 -18.96 8.45 20.74
CA VAL A 784 -19.89 8.50 19.60
C VAL A 784 -19.15 8.23 18.30
N SER A 785 -18.01 8.89 18.06
CA SER A 785 -17.23 8.76 16.84
C SER A 785 -16.67 7.35 16.61
N ALA A 786 -16.30 6.64 17.68
CA ALA A 786 -15.87 5.23 17.61
C ALA A 786 -17.02 4.26 17.31
N SER A 787 -18.24 4.59 17.77
CA SER A 787 -19.42 3.73 17.69
C SER A 787 -20.19 3.85 16.37
N VAL A 788 -20.07 4.97 15.65
CA VAL A 788 -20.81 5.26 14.42
C VAL A 788 -20.04 4.83 13.16
N ASN A 789 -20.76 4.35 12.14
CA ASN A 789 -20.16 3.80 10.91
C ASN A 789 -20.02 4.79 9.73
N SER A 790 -20.67 5.97 9.75
CA SER A 790 -20.56 7.04 8.74
C SER A 790 -20.41 8.41 9.40
N SER A 791 -19.58 9.27 8.82
CA SER A 791 -19.35 10.65 9.27
C SER A 791 -20.58 11.56 9.12
N GLU A 792 -21.55 11.22 8.25
CA GLU A 792 -22.78 11.98 8.05
C GLU A 792 -23.68 11.89 9.29
N LYS A 793 -23.86 10.66 9.80
CA LYS A 793 -24.72 10.32 10.95
C LYS A 793 -24.28 10.99 12.27
N THR A 794 -23.07 11.53 12.33
CA THR A 794 -22.54 12.22 13.50
C THR A 794 -23.20 13.58 13.77
N LEU A 795 -23.65 14.30 12.74
CA LEU A 795 -24.15 15.67 12.92
C LEU A 795 -25.57 15.71 13.54
N PRO A 796 -26.55 14.90 13.08
CA PRO A 796 -27.82 14.75 13.81
C PRO A 796 -27.60 14.26 15.25
N LEU A 797 -26.65 13.36 15.46
CA LEU A 797 -26.35 12.81 16.78
C LEU A 797 -25.67 13.83 17.71
N LEU A 798 -24.85 14.75 17.18
CA LEU A 798 -24.34 15.91 17.93
C LEU A 798 -25.49 16.81 18.42
N ILE A 799 -26.48 17.08 17.57
CA ILE A 799 -27.64 17.91 17.93
C ILE A 799 -28.47 17.23 19.02
N VAL A 800 -28.83 15.96 18.83
CA VAL A 800 -29.59 15.17 19.82
C VAL A 800 -28.85 15.08 21.15
N LEU A 801 -27.54 14.81 21.13
CA LEU A 801 -26.72 14.73 22.32
C LEU A 801 -26.60 16.08 23.05
N SER A 802 -26.41 17.17 22.31
CA SER A 802 -26.34 18.52 22.88
C SER A 802 -27.67 18.94 23.51
N MET A 803 -28.80 18.61 22.87
CA MET A 803 -30.14 18.83 23.44
C MET A 803 -30.35 18.01 24.71
N ALA A 804 -29.90 16.75 24.74
CA ALA A 804 -29.92 15.93 25.94
C ALA A 804 -29.06 16.53 27.08
N GLN A 805 -27.87 17.06 26.76
CA GLN A 805 -27.05 17.79 27.75
C GLN A 805 -27.76 19.05 28.28
N LEU A 806 -28.47 19.80 27.44
CA LEU A 806 -29.24 20.97 27.88
C LEU A 806 -30.38 20.60 28.84
N VAL A 807 -31.14 19.56 28.53
CA VAL A 807 -32.27 19.10 29.37
C VAL A 807 -31.79 18.47 30.68
N LEU A 808 -30.73 17.65 30.63
CA LEU A 808 -30.24 16.88 31.79
C LEU A 808 -29.28 17.65 32.71
N CYS A 809 -28.94 18.92 32.42
CA CYS A 809 -28.11 19.71 33.34
C CYS A 809 -28.79 20.02 34.69
N GLY A 810 -30.12 20.18 34.68
CA GLY A 810 -30.93 20.47 35.87
C GLY A 810 -31.38 21.94 36.02
N ALA A 811 -30.91 22.86 35.17
CA ALA A 811 -31.39 24.24 35.16
C ALA A 811 -32.76 24.40 34.46
N LEU A 812 -32.93 23.79 33.27
CA LEU A 812 -34.15 23.90 32.47
C LEU A 812 -35.33 23.06 33.02
N VAL A 813 -35.02 21.88 33.54
CA VAL A 813 -35.98 20.94 34.11
C VAL A 813 -35.49 20.54 35.49
N ARG A 814 -36.34 20.64 36.52
CA ARG A 814 -36.01 20.17 37.87
C ARG A 814 -35.89 18.63 37.88
N LEU A 815 -34.71 18.12 38.21
CA LEU A 815 -34.38 16.68 38.19
C LEU A 815 -34.36 16.06 39.60
N SER A 816 -33.85 16.81 40.59
CA SER A 816 -33.74 16.41 42.00
C SER A 816 -35.08 15.91 42.57
N GLY A 817 -35.09 14.70 43.12
CA GLY A 817 -36.26 14.04 43.71
C GLY A 817 -37.20 13.38 42.69
N LYS A 818 -36.77 13.15 41.44
CA LYS A 818 -37.54 12.40 40.43
C LYS A 818 -36.86 11.06 40.12
N PRO A 819 -37.32 9.94 40.71
CA PRO A 819 -36.72 8.63 40.47
C PRO A 819 -36.78 8.25 38.98
N GLY A 820 -35.76 7.53 38.52
CA GLY A 820 -35.51 7.25 37.10
C GLY A 820 -34.82 8.42 36.40
N LEU A 821 -35.48 9.58 36.32
CA LEU A 821 -34.97 10.74 35.57
C LEU A 821 -33.69 11.32 36.20
N GLU A 822 -33.60 11.35 37.53
CA GLU A 822 -32.42 11.81 38.25
C GLU A 822 -31.19 10.90 38.00
N GLN A 823 -31.39 9.58 37.98
CA GLN A 823 -30.33 8.60 37.71
C GLN A 823 -29.85 8.67 36.25
N VAL A 824 -30.74 8.96 35.30
CA VAL A 824 -30.35 9.22 33.90
C VAL A 824 -29.51 10.50 33.80
N ALA A 825 -29.82 11.53 34.59
CA ALA A 825 -29.07 12.77 34.59
C ALA A 825 -27.64 12.62 35.17
N TRP A 826 -27.40 11.67 36.06
CA TRP A 826 -26.04 11.37 36.56
C TRP A 826 -25.07 10.94 35.45
N LEU A 827 -25.57 10.47 34.30
CA LEU A 827 -24.76 10.13 33.12
C LEU A 827 -24.42 11.32 32.21
N ALA A 828 -24.99 12.51 32.47
CA ALA A 828 -24.77 13.70 31.65
C ALA A 828 -23.63 14.57 32.25
N PRO A 829 -22.52 14.81 31.52
CA PRO A 829 -21.48 15.74 31.98
C PRO A 829 -22.01 17.13 32.36
N SER A 830 -23.00 17.66 31.63
CA SER A 830 -23.60 18.97 31.90
C SER A 830 -24.23 19.10 33.29
N ARG A 831 -24.67 17.99 33.89
CA ARG A 831 -25.25 17.92 35.24
C ARG A 831 -24.22 18.31 36.30
N TRP A 832 -23.06 17.65 36.25
CA TRP A 832 -21.95 17.82 37.19
C TRP A 832 -21.15 19.10 36.90
N GLY A 833 -21.01 19.47 35.62
CA GLY A 833 -20.44 20.75 35.23
C GLY A 833 -21.28 21.94 35.74
N LEU A 834 -22.62 21.88 35.58
CA LEU A 834 -23.50 22.90 36.17
C LEU A 834 -23.36 22.92 37.69
N ALA A 835 -23.35 21.76 38.35
CA ALA A 835 -23.24 21.64 39.80
C ALA A 835 -21.97 22.31 40.36
N ALA A 836 -20.79 21.99 39.82
CA ALA A 836 -19.54 22.63 40.21
C ALA A 836 -19.55 24.16 39.97
N THR A 837 -20.05 24.63 38.82
CA THR A 837 -20.17 26.09 38.57
C THR A 837 -21.23 26.78 39.43
N ALA A 838 -22.27 26.05 39.87
CA ALA A 838 -23.31 26.53 40.76
C ALA A 838 -22.78 26.70 42.19
N ALA A 839 -22.01 25.73 42.69
CA ALA A 839 -21.30 25.81 43.97
C ALA A 839 -20.31 27.00 44.00
N THR A 840 -19.51 27.17 42.95
CA THR A 840 -18.55 28.29 42.79
C THR A 840 -19.17 29.70 42.88
N VAL A 841 -20.47 29.86 42.61
CA VAL A 841 -21.15 31.17 42.69
C VAL A 841 -22.25 31.25 43.76
N ASP A 842 -22.37 30.24 44.62
CA ASP A 842 -23.49 30.05 45.53
C ASP A 842 -24.85 30.27 44.83
N LEU A 843 -25.02 29.60 43.69
CA LEU A 843 -26.22 29.72 42.86
C LEU A 843 -27.48 29.39 43.66
N GLY A 844 -27.38 28.43 44.58
CA GLY A 844 -28.50 27.97 45.40
C GLY A 844 -29.05 29.02 46.35
N HIS A 845 -28.22 29.93 46.85
CA HIS A 845 -28.63 31.08 47.65
C HIS A 845 -29.26 32.18 46.79
N ILE A 846 -28.64 32.54 45.65
CA ILE A 846 -29.05 33.72 44.86
C ILE A 846 -30.31 33.52 44.00
N ILE A 847 -30.66 32.28 43.61
CA ILE A 847 -31.86 32.00 42.80
C ILE A 847 -33.16 32.00 43.63
N PRO A 848 -34.33 32.33 43.04
CA PRO A 848 -35.63 32.24 43.70
C PRO A 848 -35.88 30.89 44.39
N SER A 849 -36.32 30.92 45.66
CA SER A 849 -36.56 29.73 46.49
C SER A 849 -37.65 28.80 45.94
N SER A 850 -38.52 29.29 45.05
CA SER A 850 -39.48 28.51 44.28
C SER A 850 -38.83 27.45 43.37
N LEU A 851 -37.59 27.66 42.95
CA LEU A 851 -36.82 26.71 42.13
C LEU A 851 -36.27 25.54 42.95
N LYS A 852 -36.19 25.67 44.29
CA LYS A 852 -35.65 24.72 45.27
C LYS A 852 -34.27 24.14 44.87
N PRO A 853 -33.16 24.79 45.29
CA PRO A 853 -31.82 24.43 44.83
C PRO A 853 -31.45 22.98 45.18
N ASP A 854 -30.55 22.43 44.37
CA ASP A 854 -30.14 21.04 44.48
C ASP A 854 -29.11 20.83 45.60
N ARG A 855 -29.05 19.60 46.13
CA ARG A 855 -28.06 19.27 47.19
C ARG A 855 -26.61 19.29 46.68
N ILE A 856 -26.41 19.10 45.37
CA ILE A 856 -25.09 19.20 44.73
C ILE A 856 -24.75 20.64 44.31
N TRP A 857 -25.50 21.67 44.75
CA TRP A 857 -25.18 23.08 44.48
C TRP A 857 -24.69 23.82 45.74
N LEU A 858 -24.31 23.09 46.78
CA LEU A 858 -23.79 23.67 48.02
C LEU A 858 -22.40 24.31 47.78
N PRO A 859 -22.14 25.53 48.26
CA PRO A 859 -20.89 26.25 48.05
C PRO A 859 -19.78 25.75 49.00
N ASP A 860 -19.54 24.44 49.04
CA ASP A 860 -18.53 23.81 49.89
C ASP A 860 -17.54 22.95 49.09
N LEU A 861 -16.31 22.83 49.61
CA LEU A 861 -15.20 22.18 48.92
C LEU A 861 -15.43 20.68 48.69
N ASN A 862 -16.20 20.00 49.55
CA ASN A 862 -16.46 18.56 49.39
C ASN A 862 -17.48 18.32 48.28
N THR A 863 -18.55 19.13 48.23
CA THR A 863 -19.54 19.08 47.13
C THR A 863 -18.88 19.42 45.79
N TRP A 864 -18.13 20.52 45.71
CA TRP A 864 -17.42 20.92 44.48
C TRP A 864 -16.41 19.86 44.02
N ALA A 865 -15.62 19.29 44.95
CA ALA A 865 -14.66 18.23 44.63
C ALA A 865 -15.34 16.92 44.23
N LEU A 866 -16.52 16.60 44.79
CA LEU A 866 -17.33 15.46 44.39
C LEU A 866 -17.86 15.63 42.96
N ASP A 867 -18.44 16.80 42.63
CA ASP A 867 -18.94 17.07 41.28
C ASP A 867 -17.83 16.96 40.23
N MET A 868 -16.68 17.59 40.50
CA MET A 868 -15.49 17.53 39.63
C MET A 868 -14.93 16.09 39.54
N GLY A 869 -14.96 15.33 40.64
CA GLY A 869 -14.55 13.93 40.69
C GLY A 869 -15.44 13.00 39.88
N VAL A 870 -16.77 13.13 39.99
CA VAL A 870 -17.74 12.35 39.21
C VAL A 870 -17.67 12.74 37.73
N LEU A 871 -17.53 14.03 37.42
CA LEU A 871 -17.34 14.53 36.06
C LEU A 871 -16.07 13.93 35.42
N ALA A 872 -14.93 13.94 36.12
CA ALA A 872 -13.71 13.27 35.66
C ALA A 872 -13.91 11.76 35.50
N GLY A 873 -14.63 11.11 36.42
CA GLY A 873 -14.99 9.68 36.35
C GLY A 873 -15.78 9.32 35.09
N LEU A 874 -16.77 10.13 34.70
CA LEU A 874 -17.49 9.98 33.42
C LEU A 874 -16.52 10.06 32.23
N GLY A 875 -15.55 10.98 32.25
CA GLY A 875 -14.52 11.09 31.21
C GLY A 875 -13.64 9.85 31.07
N VAL A 876 -13.27 9.22 32.19
CA VAL A 876 -12.56 7.94 32.21
C VAL A 876 -13.43 6.82 31.64
N VAL A 877 -14.70 6.74 32.03
CA VAL A 877 -15.66 5.75 31.52
C VAL A 877 -15.87 5.88 30.01
N PHE A 878 -16.14 7.08 29.49
CA PHE A 878 -16.31 7.30 28.06
C PHE A 878 -15.03 7.00 27.27
N THR A 879 -13.86 7.33 27.83
CA THR A 879 -12.56 6.98 27.24
C THR A 879 -12.34 5.47 27.18
N ALA A 880 -12.65 4.73 28.25
CA ALA A 880 -12.52 3.28 28.29
C ALA A 880 -13.47 2.59 27.30
N LEU A 881 -14.72 3.07 27.19
CA LEU A 881 -15.70 2.59 26.21
C LEU A 881 -15.26 2.91 24.76
N ALA A 882 -14.71 4.10 24.51
CA ALA A 882 -14.18 4.48 23.18
C ALA A 882 -12.99 3.61 22.78
N TRP A 883 -12.07 3.32 23.71
CA TRP A 883 -10.95 2.40 23.49
C TRP A 883 -11.44 0.98 23.20
N TRP A 884 -12.41 0.47 23.97
CA TRP A 884 -13.01 -0.85 23.77
C TRP A 884 -13.71 -0.98 22.41
N GLN A 885 -14.41 0.07 21.94
CA GLN A 885 -14.97 0.11 20.59
C GLN A 885 -13.87 0.11 19.52
N LEU A 886 -12.79 0.90 19.67
CA LEU A 886 -11.65 0.92 18.75
C LEU A 886 -10.89 -0.43 18.70
N GLU A 887 -10.82 -1.13 19.82
CA GLU A 887 -10.18 -2.46 19.91
C GLU A 887 -11.07 -3.56 19.31
N ARG A 888 -12.41 -3.40 19.36
CA ARG A 888 -13.38 -4.23 18.62
C ARG A 888 -13.31 -4.04 17.10
N LEU A 889 -12.66 -2.99 16.58
CA LEU A 889 -12.42 -2.79 15.14
C LEU A 889 -11.23 -3.59 14.60
N ARG A 890 -10.51 -4.35 15.44
CA ARG A 890 -9.54 -5.36 14.98
C ARG A 890 -10.19 -6.32 13.98
N PRO A 891 -9.51 -6.68 12.88
CA PRO A 891 -9.90 -7.85 12.10
C PRO A 891 -9.98 -9.06 13.02
N LYS A 892 -11.12 -9.76 13.04
CA LYS A 892 -11.22 -11.04 13.73
C LYS A 892 -10.36 -12.04 12.97
N ARG A 893 -9.12 -12.30 13.41
CA ARG A 893 -8.41 -13.55 13.09
C ARG A 893 -9.40 -14.68 13.46
N ARG A 894 -9.97 -15.34 12.46
CA ARG A 894 -10.92 -16.43 12.65
C ARG A 894 -10.10 -17.57 13.24
N ARG A 895 -10.09 -17.70 14.58
CA ARG A 895 -9.51 -18.89 15.23
C ARG A 895 -10.14 -20.09 14.55
N GLY A 896 -9.32 -20.94 13.94
CA GLY A 896 -9.77 -22.26 13.55
C GLY A 896 -10.39 -22.92 14.77
N ARG A 897 -11.60 -23.44 14.62
CA ARG A 897 -12.01 -24.56 15.45
C ARG A 897 -11.28 -25.75 14.85
N LEU A 898 -10.29 -26.24 15.60
CA LEU A 898 -9.90 -27.65 15.56
C LEU A 898 -11.14 -28.48 15.93
#